data_AF-A0A0F0FS91-F1
#
_entry.id   AF-A0A0F0FS91-F1
#
_cell.length_a   1.000
_cell.length_b   1.000
_cell.length_c   1.000
_cell.angle_alpha   90.00
_cell.angle_beta   90.00
_cell.angle_gamma   90.00
#
_symmetry.space_group_name_H-M   'P 1'
#
loop_
_entity.id
_entity.type
_entity.pdbx_description
1 polymer ?
#
loop_
_entity_poly.entity_id
_entity_poly.type
_entity_poly.pdbx_seq_one_letter_code
_entity_poly.pdbx_strand_id
1 'polypeptide(L)'
;MTQTFVDDAAAGDVSDARAAAVAAFIARARKIAARQAADRAPLAVLADELVALAGQAHLFPPEHFPVDAARPAAIYRLAEDPDGGFALFASAGLPGKAQPPHDHTTWAVIAGVRGVERNVIFHRSQGSKPGQDTLEPLRQLDVRAGNAITLSPADVHTIELTGDTPGLHLHFYGLTLTRLAARVKFDPVPEDGTQYTYRTFAAPALIRHPLVSPAALKRAIAAGEELAVLDAREEGAFSREHLLFAVPAPLGRLETTIDRLVPRRTTRIVVTDLAEDIAHAAAAKLLRFGYTNVSVLEGGTRAWQAAGYEVFSGTNVPSKAFGEVIEHELRTPWITAETLRLYQERGDNVVVVDSRPFTEFQNMSIPGAVDCPGAELVFRIGEIAPDPDTLVVVNCAGRTRSIVGAQTLINAGIPNRVVSLKDGTMAWLLAGYKLDHGQTRFAPQPGDAAQAAARERAARVAERAGVRHIDAAQLANFEQQAGARTLYRFDVRSPEEYAAGHLPGWRSAPGGQLVQATDAYAGTRRARIVLADWDGVRAQITAAWLAQFSGHEVYLFRPAPLAPRESGPEPVRVLRASEVEAPWIEAASLAALQARGGVSVADVDSSLAFRRGHVPGAWFATPEKVVLVLEHGGAEDIIVVTSSDGVLAQAVAAELRRTSGRDVRALLGGNARWQALGLPVEPAGAGTAAAARVLTGDEDAWYSAYAYEDENRRKAEMHAYLNWEIGLVDQLERDGDLPVRLVDYQQG
;
A
#
# COMPACT_ATOMS: atom_id res chain seq x y z
N MET A 1 35.80 -33.30 12.07
CA MET A 1 36.13 -32.94 10.67
C MET A 1 34.89 -32.28 10.10
N THR A 2 35.09 -31.02 9.74
CA THR A 2 34.12 -30.01 9.29
C THR A 2 33.36 -30.46 8.04
N GLN A 3 32.04 -30.67 8.17
CA GLN A 3 31.14 -30.66 7.03
C GLN A 3 30.87 -29.20 6.68
N THR A 4 31.47 -28.78 5.58
CA THR A 4 31.19 -27.56 4.85
C THR A 4 29.71 -27.50 4.51
N PHE A 5 29.02 -26.48 5.05
CA PHE A 5 27.77 -25.97 4.53
C PHE A 5 28.03 -25.56 3.08
N VAL A 6 27.36 -26.23 2.14
CA VAL A 6 27.34 -25.82 0.76
C VAL A 6 26.42 -24.61 0.67
N ASP A 7 26.95 -23.52 0.14
CA ASP A 7 26.25 -22.28 -0.17
C ASP A 7 24.95 -22.55 -0.96
N ASP A 8 23.82 -22.21 -0.35
CA ASP A 8 22.48 -22.25 -0.96
C ASP A 8 22.26 -21.01 -1.85
N ALA A 9 23.12 -20.85 -2.85
CA ALA A 9 23.12 -19.71 -3.75
C ALA A 9 22.13 -19.85 -4.95
N ALA A 10 21.12 -20.73 -4.87
CA ALA A 10 20.22 -21.00 -6.00
C ALA A 10 18.74 -21.29 -5.66
N ALA A 11 18.26 -20.98 -4.45
CA ALA A 11 16.84 -21.10 -4.13
C ALA A 11 16.13 -19.76 -4.38
N GLY A 12 15.44 -19.61 -5.52
CA GLY A 12 14.41 -18.58 -5.67
C GLY A 12 13.37 -18.71 -4.56
N ASP A 13 12.78 -17.60 -4.10
CA ASP A 13 11.90 -17.63 -2.91
C ASP A 13 10.75 -18.63 -3.10
N VAL A 14 10.75 -19.65 -2.23
CA VAL A 14 9.71 -20.66 -2.04
C VAL A 14 8.31 -20.06 -1.94
N SER A 15 8.15 -18.78 -1.59
CA SER A 15 6.88 -18.07 -1.59
C SER A 15 6.14 -18.12 -2.93
N ASP A 16 6.82 -17.91 -4.06
CA ASP A 16 6.19 -17.92 -5.38
C ASP A 16 5.71 -19.33 -5.75
N ALA A 17 6.56 -20.33 -5.51
CA ALA A 17 6.22 -21.74 -5.74
C ALA A 17 5.07 -22.21 -4.84
N ARG A 18 5.08 -21.82 -3.56
CA ARG A 18 4.00 -22.08 -2.60
C ARG A 18 2.71 -21.42 -3.04
N ALA A 19 2.72 -20.14 -3.41
CA ALA A 19 1.54 -19.42 -3.86
C ALA A 19 0.93 -20.07 -5.12
N ALA A 20 1.76 -20.46 -6.09
CA ALA A 20 1.31 -21.17 -7.28
C ALA A 20 0.69 -22.55 -6.94
N ALA A 21 1.33 -23.33 -6.07
CA ALA A 21 0.84 -24.64 -5.65
C ALA A 21 -0.49 -24.54 -4.88
N VAL A 22 -0.59 -23.58 -3.95
CA VAL A 22 -1.81 -23.28 -3.20
C VAL A 22 -2.93 -22.83 -4.15
N ALA A 23 -2.68 -21.88 -5.05
CA ALA A 23 -3.67 -21.42 -6.01
C ALA A 23 -4.18 -22.55 -6.93
N ALA A 24 -3.27 -23.42 -7.39
CA ALA A 24 -3.62 -24.58 -8.20
C ALA A 24 -4.49 -25.57 -7.41
N PHE A 25 -4.17 -25.83 -6.13
CA PHE A 25 -4.99 -26.64 -5.24
C PHE A 25 -6.39 -26.04 -5.06
N ILE A 26 -6.51 -24.76 -4.71
CA ILE A 26 -7.81 -24.08 -4.52
C ILE A 26 -8.65 -24.14 -5.81
N ALA A 27 -8.05 -23.92 -6.97
CA ALA A 27 -8.76 -24.01 -8.25
C ALA A 27 -9.32 -25.42 -8.52
N ARG A 28 -8.60 -26.48 -8.15
CA ARG A 28 -9.09 -27.87 -8.26
C ARG A 28 -10.16 -28.16 -7.20
N ALA A 29 -9.97 -27.71 -5.97
CA ALA A 29 -10.94 -27.87 -4.90
C ALA A 29 -12.31 -27.25 -5.25
N ARG A 30 -12.33 -26.04 -5.82
CA ARG A 30 -13.56 -25.40 -6.32
C ARG A 30 -14.25 -26.24 -7.39
N LYS A 31 -13.50 -26.80 -8.34
CA LYS A 31 -14.06 -27.67 -9.39
C LYS A 31 -14.64 -28.97 -8.81
N ILE A 32 -14.03 -29.54 -7.79
CA ILE A 32 -14.54 -30.74 -7.11
C ILE A 32 -15.85 -30.42 -6.39
N ALA A 33 -15.89 -29.32 -5.62
CA ALA A 33 -17.09 -28.90 -4.88
C ALA A 33 -18.26 -28.51 -5.81
N ALA A 34 -18.00 -27.82 -6.93
CA ALA A 34 -19.05 -27.35 -7.84
C ALA A 34 -19.78 -28.48 -8.59
N ARG A 35 -19.19 -29.66 -8.73
CA ARG A 35 -19.75 -30.73 -9.58
C ARG A 35 -20.89 -31.51 -8.90
N GLN A 36 -21.10 -31.41 -7.58
CA GLN A 36 -21.81 -32.48 -6.84
C GLN A 36 -22.53 -32.01 -5.56
N ALA A 37 -23.50 -31.10 -5.68
CA ALA A 37 -24.32 -30.60 -4.56
C ALA A 37 -25.23 -31.65 -3.84
N ALA A 38 -24.96 -32.96 -3.95
CA ALA A 38 -25.90 -34.01 -3.50
C ALA A 38 -25.30 -35.23 -2.76
N ASP A 39 -24.00 -35.34 -2.44
CA ASP A 39 -23.48 -36.54 -1.74
C ASP A 39 -22.19 -36.34 -0.89
N ARG A 40 -21.87 -37.30 0.01
CA ARG A 40 -20.68 -37.29 0.94
C ARG A 40 -19.34 -37.70 0.29
N ALA A 41 -19.34 -38.29 -0.91
CA ALA A 41 -18.14 -38.72 -1.67
C ALA A 41 -17.07 -37.64 -2.01
N PRO A 42 -17.35 -36.32 -2.10
CA PRO A 42 -16.38 -35.30 -2.51
C PRO A 42 -15.18 -35.09 -1.57
N LEU A 43 -15.32 -35.39 -0.27
CA LEU A 43 -14.26 -35.11 0.70
C LEU A 43 -13.04 -36.01 0.54
N ALA A 44 -13.21 -37.25 0.05
CA ALA A 44 -12.10 -38.16 -0.22
C ALA A 44 -11.21 -37.64 -1.35
N VAL A 45 -11.81 -37.14 -2.44
CA VAL A 45 -11.06 -36.55 -3.56
C VAL A 45 -10.33 -35.28 -3.15
N LEU A 46 -10.96 -34.44 -2.31
CA LEU A 46 -10.30 -33.27 -1.72
C LEU A 46 -9.15 -33.67 -0.79
N ALA A 47 -9.27 -34.78 -0.07
CA ALA A 47 -8.20 -35.32 0.76
C ALA A 47 -6.99 -35.73 -0.06
N ASP A 48 -7.18 -36.44 -1.18
CA ASP A 48 -6.08 -36.81 -2.07
C ASP A 48 -5.35 -35.59 -2.64
N GLU A 49 -6.09 -34.56 -3.04
CA GLU A 49 -5.53 -33.29 -3.52
C GLU A 49 -4.75 -32.54 -2.43
N LEU A 50 -5.26 -32.52 -1.20
CA LEU A 50 -4.58 -31.87 -0.08
C LEU A 50 -3.33 -32.65 0.35
N VAL A 51 -3.36 -33.99 0.31
CA VAL A 51 -2.19 -34.85 0.54
C VAL A 51 -1.11 -34.58 -0.52
N ALA A 52 -1.48 -34.39 -1.78
CA ALA A 52 -0.54 -34.03 -2.85
C ALA A 52 0.11 -32.66 -2.63
N LEU A 53 -0.63 -31.68 -2.11
CA LEU A 53 -0.06 -30.38 -1.72
C LEU A 53 0.86 -30.53 -0.49
N ALA A 54 0.41 -31.23 0.55
CA ALA A 54 1.17 -31.45 1.79
C ALA A 54 2.46 -32.25 1.55
N GLY A 55 2.47 -33.15 0.56
CA GLY A 55 3.66 -33.88 0.13
C GLY A 55 4.77 -33.01 -0.45
N GLN A 56 4.48 -31.77 -0.85
CA GLN A 56 5.47 -30.78 -1.27
C GLN A 56 6.04 -30.04 -0.06
N ALA A 57 6.59 -30.78 0.91
CA ALA A 57 7.00 -30.25 2.21
C ALA A 57 8.05 -29.12 2.13
N HIS A 58 8.87 -29.10 1.07
CA HIS A 58 9.83 -28.01 0.81
C HIS A 58 9.16 -26.65 0.60
N LEU A 59 7.87 -26.60 0.24
CA LEU A 59 7.10 -25.36 0.12
C LEU A 59 6.69 -24.77 1.49
N PHE A 60 6.88 -25.53 2.57
CA PHE A 60 6.42 -25.17 3.91
C PHE A 60 7.53 -25.17 4.96
N PRO A 61 8.62 -24.40 4.75
CA PRO A 61 9.78 -24.50 5.60
C PRO A 61 9.48 -23.91 7.00
N PRO A 62 10.05 -24.47 8.09
CA PRO A 62 9.71 -24.10 9.47
C PRO A 62 9.82 -22.60 9.80
N GLU A 63 10.80 -21.91 9.22
CA GLU A 63 11.04 -20.47 9.39
C GLU A 63 9.86 -19.59 8.91
N HIS A 64 9.04 -20.08 7.99
CA HIS A 64 7.84 -19.37 7.53
C HIS A 64 6.64 -19.59 8.48
N PHE A 65 6.72 -20.58 9.37
CA PHE A 65 5.65 -21.02 10.26
C PHE A 65 6.17 -21.24 11.69
N PRO A 66 6.85 -20.25 12.31
CA PRO A 66 7.54 -20.47 13.57
C PRO A 66 6.57 -20.75 14.71
N VAL A 67 7.01 -21.61 15.62
CA VAL A 67 6.40 -21.88 16.93
C VAL A 67 7.53 -21.96 17.95
N ASP A 68 7.28 -21.46 19.15
CA ASP A 68 8.27 -21.35 20.21
C ASP A 68 7.61 -21.57 21.58
N ALA A 69 8.36 -21.53 22.68
CA ALA A 69 7.80 -21.76 24.00
C ALA A 69 6.76 -20.69 24.42
N ALA A 70 6.89 -19.46 23.92
CA ALA A 70 5.93 -18.38 24.16
C ALA A 70 4.68 -18.53 23.27
N ARG A 71 4.84 -19.14 22.09
CA ARG A 71 3.80 -19.42 21.10
C ARG A 71 3.87 -20.88 20.65
N PRO A 72 3.43 -21.81 21.52
CA PRO A 72 3.57 -23.25 21.25
C PRO A 72 2.66 -23.74 20.12
N ALA A 73 1.74 -22.91 19.63
CA ALA A 73 0.85 -23.21 18.52
C ALA A 73 0.50 -21.93 17.75
N ALA A 74 0.38 -22.04 16.43
CA ALA A 74 -0.05 -20.94 15.57
C ALA A 74 -0.77 -21.47 14.33
N ILE A 75 -1.73 -20.68 13.84
CA ILE A 75 -2.46 -20.96 12.61
C ILE A 75 -2.11 -19.87 11.60
N TYR A 76 -1.73 -20.29 10.40
CA TYR A 76 -1.27 -19.43 9.32
C TYR A 76 -2.22 -19.55 8.13
N ARG A 77 -2.89 -18.47 7.73
CA ARG A 77 -3.74 -18.44 6.55
C ARG A 77 -2.89 -18.47 5.28
N LEU A 78 -3.22 -19.39 4.37
CA LEU A 78 -2.57 -19.56 3.07
C LEU A 78 -3.47 -19.11 1.92
N ALA A 79 -4.78 -19.36 2.02
CA ALA A 79 -5.77 -18.92 1.06
C ALA A 79 -7.16 -18.80 1.71
N GLU A 80 -7.99 -17.91 1.19
CA GLU A 80 -9.39 -17.72 1.60
C GLU A 80 -10.14 -17.02 0.46
N ASP A 81 -11.35 -17.47 0.15
CA ASP A 81 -12.22 -16.80 -0.82
C ASP A 81 -12.86 -15.52 -0.21
N PRO A 82 -13.31 -14.55 -1.02
CA PRO A 82 -13.88 -13.30 -0.49
C PRO A 82 -15.08 -13.51 0.46
N ASP A 83 -15.86 -14.57 0.25
CA ASP A 83 -16.99 -15.00 1.08
C ASP A 83 -16.56 -15.85 2.30
N GLY A 84 -15.26 -16.04 2.48
CA GLY A 84 -14.67 -16.88 3.51
C GLY A 84 -14.63 -18.37 3.15
N GLY A 85 -15.08 -18.76 1.96
CA GLY A 85 -15.06 -20.15 1.49
C GLY A 85 -13.64 -20.67 1.22
N PHE A 86 -13.52 -22.00 1.09
CA PHE A 86 -12.28 -22.70 0.69
C PHE A 86 -11.04 -22.19 1.45
N ALA A 87 -11.15 -22.09 2.77
CA ALA A 87 -10.12 -21.50 3.61
C ALA A 87 -9.03 -22.55 3.93
N LEU A 88 -7.81 -22.28 3.48
CA LEU A 88 -6.63 -23.13 3.71
C LEU A 88 -5.71 -22.50 4.76
N PHE A 89 -5.38 -23.28 5.78
CA PHE A 89 -4.45 -22.88 6.84
C PHE A 89 -3.31 -23.89 6.99
N ALA A 90 -2.15 -23.40 7.41
CA ALA A 90 -1.08 -24.20 8.00
C ALA A 90 -1.20 -24.11 9.53
N SER A 91 -1.43 -25.25 10.19
CA SER A 91 -1.51 -25.39 11.64
C SER A 91 -0.17 -25.90 12.15
N ALA A 92 0.59 -25.04 12.82
CA ALA A 92 1.89 -25.35 13.39
C ALA A 92 1.79 -25.51 14.91
N GLY A 93 2.55 -26.42 15.50
CA GLY A 93 2.62 -26.54 16.95
C GLY A 93 3.79 -27.36 17.47
N LEU A 94 4.15 -27.13 18.73
CA LEU A 94 5.08 -27.96 19.48
C LEU A 94 4.43 -29.28 19.90
N PRO A 95 5.22 -30.33 20.20
CA PRO A 95 4.70 -31.56 20.80
C PRO A 95 3.84 -31.32 22.04
N GLY A 96 2.77 -32.10 22.19
CA GLY A 96 1.80 -31.96 23.28
C GLY A 96 0.76 -30.87 23.05
N LYS A 97 0.84 -30.09 21.95
CA LYS A 97 -0.26 -29.20 21.55
C LYS A 97 -1.51 -30.04 21.34
N ALA A 98 -2.55 -29.77 22.12
CA ALA A 98 -3.84 -30.43 22.00
C ALA A 98 -4.97 -29.42 21.80
N GLN A 99 -6.06 -29.87 21.18
CA GLN A 99 -7.35 -29.20 21.18
C GLN A 99 -8.40 -30.16 21.73
N PRO A 100 -9.28 -29.68 22.63
CA PRO A 100 -10.36 -30.49 23.18
C PRO A 100 -11.32 -30.94 22.05
N PRO A 101 -12.24 -31.88 22.32
CA PRO A 101 -13.22 -32.26 21.32
C PRO A 101 -13.98 -31.02 20.81
N HIS A 102 -14.10 -30.86 19.50
CA HIS A 102 -14.80 -29.74 18.86
C HIS A 102 -15.38 -30.13 17.50
N ASP A 103 -16.41 -29.41 17.06
CA ASP A 103 -16.94 -29.47 15.70
C ASP A 103 -16.42 -28.32 14.83
N HIS A 104 -16.91 -28.20 13.59
CA HIS A 104 -16.53 -27.14 12.66
C HIS A 104 -17.72 -26.45 11.98
N THR A 105 -18.95 -26.97 12.11
CA THR A 105 -20.16 -26.46 11.43
C THR A 105 -20.03 -26.32 9.90
N THR A 106 -18.95 -26.84 9.33
CA THR A 106 -18.59 -26.90 7.91
C THR A 106 -17.72 -28.14 7.71
N TRP A 107 -17.55 -28.59 6.48
CA TRP A 107 -16.65 -29.70 6.20
C TRP A 107 -15.19 -29.30 6.36
N ALA A 108 -14.33 -30.25 6.71
CA ALA A 108 -12.90 -30.04 6.84
C ALA A 108 -12.08 -31.23 6.31
N VAL A 109 -10.89 -30.94 5.81
CA VAL A 109 -9.88 -31.92 5.40
C VAL A 109 -8.55 -31.51 6.03
N ILE A 110 -7.87 -32.44 6.70
CA ILE A 110 -6.57 -32.16 7.34
C ILE A 110 -5.54 -33.16 6.81
N ALA A 111 -4.40 -32.66 6.32
CA ALA A 111 -3.30 -33.48 5.80
C ALA A 111 -1.97 -33.11 6.48
N GLY A 112 -1.12 -34.10 6.77
CA GLY A 112 0.16 -33.86 7.42
C GLY A 112 1.25 -33.42 6.45
N VAL A 113 1.96 -32.33 6.76
CA VAL A 113 3.22 -31.95 6.09
C VAL A 113 4.40 -32.58 6.83
N ARG A 114 4.43 -32.42 8.16
CA ARG A 114 5.42 -33.02 9.08
C ARG A 114 4.85 -33.23 10.48
N GLY A 115 5.45 -34.14 11.25
CA GLY A 115 4.95 -34.53 12.57
C GLY A 115 3.71 -35.43 12.48
N VAL A 116 3.15 -35.78 13.65
CA VAL A 116 2.00 -36.68 13.76
C VAL A 116 0.91 -36.00 14.58
N GLU A 117 -0.25 -35.76 13.97
CA GLU A 117 -1.43 -35.22 14.62
C GLU A 117 -2.44 -36.33 14.87
N ARG A 118 -2.56 -36.75 16.13
CA ARG A 118 -3.55 -37.73 16.57
C ARG A 118 -4.92 -37.08 16.65
N ASN A 119 -5.87 -37.68 15.93
CA ASN A 119 -7.26 -37.25 15.93
C ASN A 119 -8.14 -38.38 16.48
N VAL A 120 -8.85 -38.13 17.59
CA VAL A 120 -9.91 -39.04 18.07
C VAL A 120 -11.25 -38.45 17.67
N ILE A 121 -12.04 -39.19 16.89
CA ILE A 121 -13.36 -38.78 16.41
C ILE A 121 -14.42 -39.38 17.31
N PHE A 122 -15.46 -38.61 17.61
CA PHE A 122 -16.53 -38.97 18.53
C PHE A 122 -17.88 -39.02 17.83
N HIS A 123 -18.75 -39.90 18.30
CA HIS A 123 -20.18 -39.81 18.08
C HIS A 123 -20.76 -38.88 19.13
N ARG A 124 -21.39 -37.79 18.68
CA ARG A 124 -22.12 -36.86 19.54
C ARG A 124 -23.57 -37.30 19.65
N SER A 125 -24.05 -37.54 20.86
CA SER A 125 -25.46 -37.76 21.15
C SER A 125 -25.98 -36.74 22.16
N GLN A 126 -27.25 -36.38 22.04
CA GLN A 126 -27.85 -35.37 22.92
C GLN A 126 -27.91 -35.89 24.35
N GLY A 127 -27.40 -35.11 25.30
CA GLY A 127 -27.41 -35.50 26.71
C GLY A 127 -28.79 -35.36 27.34
N SER A 128 -28.94 -35.92 28.54
CA SER A 128 -30.18 -35.86 29.32
C SER A 128 -30.45 -34.50 29.97
N LYS A 129 -29.45 -33.59 29.96
CA LYS A 129 -29.52 -32.24 30.54
C LYS A 129 -29.27 -31.19 29.46
N PRO A 130 -30.00 -30.06 29.45
CA PRO A 130 -29.72 -28.95 28.55
C PRO A 130 -28.27 -28.46 28.66
N GLY A 131 -27.60 -28.25 27.52
CA GLY A 131 -26.20 -27.79 27.47
C GLY A 131 -25.16 -28.88 27.77
N GLN A 132 -25.58 -30.14 27.87
CA GLN A 132 -24.71 -31.30 28.00
C GLN A 132 -25.01 -32.32 26.92
N ASP A 133 -23.95 -32.87 26.34
CA ASP A 133 -24.00 -33.93 25.34
C ASP A 133 -23.08 -35.08 25.74
N THR A 134 -23.33 -36.25 25.18
CA THR A 134 -22.48 -37.43 25.36
C THR A 134 -21.57 -37.57 24.14
N LEU A 135 -20.28 -37.82 24.38
CA LEU A 135 -19.30 -38.11 23.32
C LEU A 135 -18.73 -39.52 23.50
N GLU A 136 -18.96 -40.38 22.50
CA GLU A 136 -18.40 -41.74 22.46
C GLU A 136 -17.29 -41.83 21.42
N PRO A 137 -16.05 -42.26 21.77
CA PRO A 137 -14.98 -42.41 20.80
C PRO A 137 -15.35 -43.43 19.72
N LEU A 138 -15.36 -43.00 18.45
CA LEU A 138 -15.65 -43.86 17.30
C LEU A 138 -14.39 -44.46 16.71
N ARG A 139 -13.38 -43.63 16.44
CA ARG A 139 -12.10 -44.06 15.88
C ARG A 139 -11.00 -43.07 16.19
N GLN A 140 -9.78 -43.57 16.22
CA GLN A 140 -8.57 -42.77 16.25
C GLN A 140 -7.88 -42.83 14.87
N LEU A 141 -7.30 -41.71 14.44
CA LEU A 141 -6.48 -41.63 13.24
C LEU A 141 -5.31 -40.69 13.47
N ASP A 142 -4.10 -41.18 13.21
CA ASP A 142 -2.89 -40.38 13.24
C ASP A 142 -2.65 -39.79 11.83
N VAL A 143 -2.76 -38.47 11.71
CA VAL A 143 -2.52 -37.71 10.48
C VAL A 143 -1.05 -37.32 10.41
N ARG A 144 -0.38 -37.79 9.35
CA ARG A 144 1.05 -37.63 9.09
C ARG A 144 1.29 -37.42 7.60
N ALA A 145 2.54 -37.21 7.21
CA ALA A 145 2.88 -37.14 5.79
C ALA A 145 2.34 -38.36 5.01
N GLY A 146 1.62 -38.09 3.93
CA GLY A 146 1.04 -39.10 3.04
C GLY A 146 -0.38 -39.58 3.37
N ASN A 147 -1.04 -39.03 4.40
CA ASN A 147 -2.46 -39.29 4.63
C ASN A 147 -3.23 -38.03 5.06
N ALA A 148 -4.56 -38.16 5.14
CA ALA A 148 -5.46 -37.11 5.58
C ALA A 148 -6.65 -37.68 6.34
N ILE A 149 -7.34 -36.80 7.06
CA ILE A 149 -8.64 -37.02 7.68
C ILE A 149 -9.68 -36.11 7.03
N THR A 150 -10.88 -36.62 6.83
CA THR A 150 -12.05 -35.87 6.36
C THR A 150 -13.09 -35.79 7.47
N LEU A 151 -13.68 -34.61 7.65
CA LEU A 151 -14.66 -34.33 8.70
C LEU A 151 -15.91 -33.70 8.08
N SER A 152 -17.08 -34.22 8.46
CA SER A 152 -18.38 -33.62 8.17
C SER A 152 -18.65 -32.42 9.10
N PRO A 153 -19.62 -31.54 8.78
CA PRO A 153 -19.98 -30.41 9.63
C PRO A 153 -20.32 -30.77 11.09
N ALA A 154 -20.80 -32.00 11.33
CA ALA A 154 -21.23 -32.48 12.64
C ALA A 154 -20.21 -33.39 13.33
N ASP A 155 -19.10 -33.74 12.65
CA ASP A 155 -18.09 -34.61 13.25
C ASP A 155 -17.37 -33.86 14.37
N VAL A 156 -17.31 -34.48 15.54
CA VAL A 156 -16.58 -33.98 16.70
C VAL A 156 -15.26 -34.71 16.80
N HIS A 157 -14.15 -33.98 16.97
CA HIS A 157 -12.84 -34.61 17.11
C HIS A 157 -11.90 -33.87 18.05
N THR A 158 -10.89 -34.56 18.54
CA THR A 158 -9.72 -33.97 19.21
C THR A 158 -8.57 -33.85 18.24
N ILE A 159 -7.60 -32.99 18.58
CA ILE A 159 -6.32 -32.90 17.89
C ILE A 159 -5.25 -32.97 18.98
N GLU A 160 -4.22 -33.78 18.79
CA GLU A 160 -3.01 -33.78 19.63
C GLU A 160 -1.77 -33.98 18.74
N LEU A 161 -0.81 -33.05 18.81
CA LEU A 161 0.50 -33.26 18.22
C LEU A 161 1.31 -34.21 19.10
N THR A 162 1.56 -35.41 18.59
CA THR A 162 2.31 -36.47 19.26
C THR A 162 3.73 -36.56 18.72
N GLY A 163 4.65 -37.13 19.51
CA GLY A 163 6.07 -37.25 19.16
C GLY A 163 6.94 -36.22 19.90
N ASP A 164 8.10 -35.92 19.34
CA ASP A 164 9.17 -35.11 19.94
C ASP A 164 9.58 -33.89 19.09
N THR A 165 8.99 -33.72 17.90
CA THR A 165 9.30 -32.64 16.96
C THR A 165 8.08 -31.77 16.66
N PRO A 166 8.27 -30.47 16.34
CA PRO A 166 7.17 -29.59 15.93
C PRO A 166 6.42 -30.11 14.70
N GLY A 167 5.09 -30.12 14.77
CA GLY A 167 4.20 -30.54 13.68
C GLY A 167 3.77 -29.38 12.78
N LEU A 168 3.46 -29.71 11.52
CA LEU A 168 2.76 -28.81 10.60
C LEU A 168 1.75 -29.62 9.78
N HIS A 169 0.49 -29.19 9.82
CA HIS A 169 -0.62 -29.83 9.12
C HIS A 169 -1.36 -28.78 8.28
N LEU A 170 -1.80 -29.15 7.08
CA LEU A 170 -2.66 -28.30 6.27
C LEU A 170 -4.10 -28.57 6.66
N HIS A 171 -4.82 -27.55 7.11
CA HIS A 171 -6.21 -27.60 7.48
C HIS A 171 -7.03 -26.84 6.44
N PHE A 172 -7.90 -27.55 5.73
CA PHE A 172 -8.72 -27.00 4.68
C PHE A 172 -10.20 -27.07 5.05
N TYR A 173 -10.87 -25.92 5.11
CA TYR A 173 -12.24 -25.78 5.55
C TYR A 173 -13.14 -25.26 4.44
N GLY A 174 -14.39 -25.70 4.44
CA GLY A 174 -15.42 -25.13 3.58
C GLY A 174 -15.76 -23.68 3.90
N LEU A 175 -15.50 -23.24 5.14
CA LEU A 175 -15.69 -21.86 5.59
C LEU A 175 -14.61 -21.48 6.62
N THR A 176 -14.10 -20.25 6.53
CA THR A 176 -13.03 -19.72 7.37
C THR A 176 -13.38 -19.68 8.86
N LEU A 177 -12.39 -19.92 9.72
CA LEU A 177 -12.56 -19.98 11.18
C LEU A 177 -13.20 -18.72 11.77
N THR A 178 -12.99 -17.55 11.15
CA THR A 178 -13.54 -16.27 11.60
C THR A 178 -15.03 -16.10 11.31
N ARG A 179 -15.64 -16.99 10.50
CA ARG A 179 -17.09 -16.98 10.18
C ARG A 179 -17.86 -18.16 10.80
N LEU A 180 -17.19 -19.01 11.59
CA LEU A 180 -17.80 -20.18 12.26
C LEU A 180 -18.39 -19.83 13.63
N ALA A 181 -19.35 -18.90 13.68
CA ALA A 181 -19.89 -18.38 14.94
C ALA A 181 -20.65 -19.42 15.80
N ALA A 182 -21.17 -20.48 15.17
CA ALA A 182 -21.93 -21.54 15.84
C ALA A 182 -21.09 -22.75 16.28
N ARG A 183 -19.77 -22.74 15.99
CA ARG A 183 -18.87 -23.84 16.35
C ARG A 183 -18.80 -24.00 17.86
N VAL A 184 -18.74 -25.24 18.34
CA VAL A 184 -18.63 -25.54 19.78
C VAL A 184 -17.41 -26.39 20.10
N LYS A 185 -16.95 -26.26 21.34
CA LYS A 185 -15.97 -27.16 21.96
C LYS A 185 -16.60 -27.78 23.19
N PHE A 186 -16.14 -28.99 23.49
CA PHE A 186 -16.68 -29.84 24.55
C PHE A 186 -15.66 -29.94 25.68
N ASP A 187 -16.09 -29.65 26.90
CA ASP A 187 -15.30 -29.80 28.11
C ASP A 187 -15.84 -31.01 28.91
N PRO A 188 -14.96 -31.95 29.31
CA PRO A 188 -15.39 -33.17 30.00
C PRO A 188 -15.99 -32.84 31.37
N VAL A 189 -17.03 -33.57 31.76
CA VAL A 189 -17.59 -33.53 33.11
C VAL A 189 -16.75 -34.46 34.00
N PRO A 190 -16.14 -33.97 35.11
CA PRO A 190 -15.15 -34.72 35.89
C PRO A 190 -15.62 -36.07 36.46
N GLU A 191 -16.93 -36.28 36.61
CA GLU A 191 -17.53 -37.43 37.28
C GLU A 191 -18.10 -38.49 36.31
N ASP A 192 -18.17 -38.21 35.01
CA ASP A 192 -18.66 -39.12 33.98
C ASP A 192 -17.83 -38.94 32.70
N GLY A 193 -16.98 -39.93 32.41
CA GLY A 193 -16.03 -39.89 31.28
C GLY A 193 -16.67 -39.86 29.88
N THR A 194 -18.00 -39.91 29.79
CA THR A 194 -18.75 -39.82 28.53
C THR A 194 -19.57 -38.54 28.41
N GLN A 195 -19.80 -37.79 29.50
CA GLN A 195 -20.56 -36.54 29.48
C GLN A 195 -19.66 -35.31 29.29
N TYR A 196 -20.15 -34.38 28.47
CA TYR A 196 -19.46 -33.14 28.15
C TYR A 196 -20.43 -31.96 28.24
N THR A 197 -19.96 -30.86 28.80
CA THR A 197 -20.58 -29.55 28.56
C THR A 197 -20.03 -28.99 27.26
N TYR A 198 -20.83 -28.20 26.51
CA TYR A 198 -20.34 -27.53 25.32
C TYR A 198 -20.55 -26.01 25.40
N ARG A 199 -19.63 -25.27 24.80
CA ARG A 199 -19.71 -23.81 24.65
C ARG A 199 -19.18 -23.37 23.31
N THR A 200 -19.55 -22.16 22.89
CA THR A 200 -19.04 -21.56 21.64
C THR A 200 -17.52 -21.60 21.61
N PHE A 201 -16.98 -22.08 20.49
CA PHE A 201 -15.57 -22.14 20.22
C PHE A 201 -15.18 -21.01 19.27
N ALA A 202 -14.83 -19.87 19.88
CA ALA A 202 -14.40 -18.67 19.17
C ALA A 202 -13.24 -18.96 18.20
N ALA A 203 -13.17 -18.13 17.15
CA ALA A 203 -12.03 -18.11 16.25
C ALA A 203 -10.72 -17.83 17.02
N PRO A 204 -9.57 -18.29 16.50
CA PRO A 204 -8.27 -17.90 17.05
C PRO A 204 -8.15 -16.38 17.13
N ALA A 205 -7.63 -15.86 18.24
CA ALA A 205 -7.46 -14.42 18.46
C ALA A 205 -6.57 -13.78 17.38
N LEU A 206 -5.56 -14.51 16.91
CA LEU A 206 -4.70 -14.11 15.81
C LEU A 206 -4.56 -15.27 14.83
N ILE A 207 -4.88 -15.01 13.56
CA ILE A 207 -4.53 -15.88 12.44
C ILE A 207 -3.40 -15.19 11.70
N ARG A 208 -2.23 -15.84 11.67
CA ARG A 208 -1.01 -15.31 11.05
C ARG A 208 -1.00 -15.60 9.55
N HIS A 209 0.05 -15.15 8.89
CA HIS A 209 0.37 -15.43 7.49
C HIS A 209 1.83 -15.87 7.42
N PRO A 210 2.26 -16.58 6.37
CA PRO A 210 3.65 -16.99 6.23
C PRO A 210 4.60 -15.81 6.45
N LEU A 211 5.64 -16.05 7.24
CA LEU A 211 6.64 -15.02 7.54
C LEU A 211 7.78 -15.04 6.51
N VAL A 212 8.40 -13.89 6.32
CA VAL A 212 9.68 -13.72 5.61
C VAL A 212 10.62 -12.98 6.56
N SER A 213 11.82 -13.50 6.76
CA SER A 213 12.82 -12.85 7.62
C SER A 213 13.39 -11.59 6.97
N PRO A 214 13.88 -10.60 7.75
CA PRO A 214 14.56 -9.43 7.20
C PRO A 214 15.67 -9.77 6.20
N ALA A 215 16.49 -10.78 6.51
CA ALA A 215 17.57 -11.21 5.64
C ALA A 215 17.09 -11.80 4.31
N ALA A 216 15.99 -12.58 4.33
CA ALA A 216 15.41 -13.11 3.11
C ALA A 216 14.80 -12.01 2.23
N LEU A 217 14.12 -11.03 2.83
CA LEU A 217 13.59 -9.88 2.11
C LEU A 217 14.71 -9.01 1.51
N LYS A 218 15.76 -8.70 2.28
CA LYS A 218 16.93 -7.94 1.78
C LYS A 218 17.57 -8.62 0.58
N ARG A 219 17.77 -9.95 0.63
CA ARG A 219 18.28 -10.72 -0.51
C ARG A 219 17.38 -10.63 -1.74
N ALA A 220 16.06 -10.75 -1.58
CA ALA A 220 15.11 -10.64 -2.69
C ALA A 220 15.12 -9.25 -3.35
N ILE A 221 15.23 -8.19 -2.54
CA ILE A 221 15.37 -6.81 -3.02
C ILE A 221 16.67 -6.65 -3.82
N ALA A 222 17.80 -7.09 -3.25
CA ALA A 222 19.12 -6.99 -3.88
C ALA A 222 19.22 -7.83 -5.16
N ALA A 223 18.59 -9.01 -5.21
CA ALA A 223 18.51 -9.86 -6.39
C ALA A 223 17.68 -9.24 -7.54
N GLY A 224 16.96 -8.15 -7.28
CA GLY A 224 16.16 -7.46 -8.29
C GLY A 224 14.90 -8.25 -8.69
N GLU A 225 14.31 -8.97 -7.73
CA GLU A 225 13.06 -9.68 -7.93
C GLU A 225 11.86 -8.70 -8.03
N GLU A 226 10.81 -9.11 -8.75
CA GLU A 226 9.57 -8.34 -8.86
C GLU A 226 8.67 -8.60 -7.64
N LEU A 227 8.65 -7.66 -6.69
CA LEU A 227 7.88 -7.75 -5.45
C LEU A 227 7.35 -6.38 -5.00
N ALA A 228 6.36 -6.40 -4.11
CA ALA A 228 5.86 -5.21 -3.40
C ALA A 228 6.12 -5.36 -1.89
N VAL A 229 6.70 -4.33 -1.27
CA VAL A 229 6.79 -4.22 0.20
C VAL A 229 5.78 -3.17 0.63
N LEU A 230 4.76 -3.57 1.37
CA LEU A 230 3.63 -2.70 1.72
C LEU A 230 3.62 -2.43 3.22
N ASP A 231 3.68 -1.16 3.62
CA ASP A 231 3.51 -0.77 5.01
C ASP A 231 2.02 -0.56 5.30
N ALA A 232 1.48 -1.34 6.24
CA ALA A 232 0.08 -1.33 6.59
C ALA A 232 -0.33 -0.14 7.49
N ARG A 233 0.64 0.65 7.97
CA ARG A 233 0.39 1.82 8.81
C ARG A 233 -0.05 3.02 7.96
N GLU A 234 -0.72 3.96 8.60
CA GLU A 234 -1.06 5.24 8.00
C GLU A 234 0.20 6.08 7.69
N GLU A 235 0.09 7.03 6.75
CA GLU A 235 1.25 7.72 6.15
C GLU A 235 2.08 8.50 7.19
N GLY A 236 1.43 9.14 8.16
CA GLY A 236 2.12 9.84 9.25
C GLY A 236 2.97 8.89 10.09
N ALA A 237 2.47 7.68 10.38
CA ALA A 237 3.22 6.64 11.07
C ALA A 237 4.34 6.02 10.23
N PHE A 238 4.07 5.73 8.95
CA PHE A 238 5.08 5.29 7.99
C PHE A 238 6.24 6.29 7.90
N SER A 239 5.94 7.59 7.79
CA SER A 239 6.93 8.65 7.59
C SER A 239 7.94 8.83 8.73
N ARG A 240 7.72 8.21 9.89
CA ARG A 240 8.66 8.28 11.02
C ARG A 240 9.81 7.29 10.89
N GLU A 241 9.53 6.10 10.39
CA GLU A 241 10.51 5.02 10.21
C GLU A 241 9.95 3.95 9.27
N HIS A 242 10.64 3.64 8.18
CA HIS A 242 10.24 2.62 7.20
C HIS A 242 11.43 2.06 6.42
N LEU A 243 11.24 0.92 5.75
CA LEU A 243 12.23 0.37 4.82
C LEU A 243 12.32 1.26 3.57
N LEU A 244 13.50 1.36 2.93
CA LEU A 244 13.71 2.22 1.75
C LEU A 244 12.64 2.07 0.67
N PHE A 245 12.23 0.83 0.40
CA PHE A 245 11.26 0.49 -0.64
C PHE A 245 9.91 0.00 -0.11
N ALA A 246 9.61 0.22 1.17
CA ALA A 246 8.26 0.07 1.65
C ALA A 246 7.38 1.17 1.04
N VAL A 247 6.19 0.78 0.58
CA VAL A 247 5.18 1.68 0.03
C VAL A 247 4.03 1.76 1.03
N PRO A 248 3.58 2.97 1.44
CA PRO A 248 2.45 3.09 2.34
C PRO A 248 1.18 2.57 1.67
N ALA A 249 0.58 1.54 2.28
CA ALA A 249 -0.69 0.95 1.88
C ALA A 249 -1.53 0.69 3.14
N PRO A 250 -2.06 1.77 3.76
CA PRO A 250 -2.66 1.68 5.09
C PRO A 250 -3.83 0.70 5.13
N LEU A 251 -3.90 -0.14 6.17
CA LEU A 251 -4.90 -1.20 6.34
C LEU A 251 -6.33 -0.71 6.07
N GLY A 252 -6.69 0.44 6.64
CA GLY A 252 -8.03 0.99 6.54
C GLY A 252 -8.34 1.69 5.21
N ARG A 253 -7.35 1.82 4.32
CA ARG A 253 -7.48 2.45 2.99
C ARG A 253 -7.25 1.49 1.82
N LEU A 254 -6.92 0.21 2.10
CA LEU A 254 -6.60 -0.77 1.05
C LEU A 254 -7.68 -0.89 -0.03
N GLU A 255 -8.97 -0.72 0.29
CA GLU A 255 -10.09 -0.78 -0.67
C GLU A 255 -9.91 0.18 -1.84
N THR A 256 -9.34 1.36 -1.61
CA THR A 256 -9.25 2.44 -2.60
C THR A 256 -7.84 2.57 -3.20
N THR A 257 -6.82 2.01 -2.55
CA THR A 257 -5.41 2.20 -2.94
C THR A 257 -4.79 0.99 -3.63
N ILE A 258 -5.09 -0.23 -3.16
CA ILE A 258 -4.26 -1.39 -3.49
C ILE A 258 -4.32 -1.78 -4.97
N ASP A 259 -5.48 -1.64 -5.63
CA ASP A 259 -5.65 -2.02 -7.03
C ASP A 259 -4.75 -1.19 -7.96
N ARG A 260 -4.51 0.07 -7.59
CA ARG A 260 -3.66 1.01 -8.32
C ARG A 260 -2.18 0.75 -7.99
N LEU A 261 -1.86 0.51 -6.73
CA LEU A 261 -0.49 0.25 -6.29
C LEU A 261 0.05 -1.09 -6.79
N VAL A 262 -0.74 -2.16 -6.73
CA VAL A 262 -0.31 -3.54 -7.06
C VAL A 262 -1.37 -4.22 -7.94
N PRO A 263 -1.47 -3.88 -9.24
CA PRO A 263 -2.58 -4.35 -10.08
C PRO A 263 -2.56 -5.86 -10.35
N ARG A 264 -1.40 -6.52 -10.31
CA ARG A 264 -1.26 -7.97 -10.52
C ARG A 264 -1.53 -8.73 -9.22
N ARG A 265 -2.62 -9.50 -9.18
CA ARG A 265 -3.06 -10.29 -8.00
C ARG A 265 -2.12 -11.44 -7.58
N THR A 266 -1.21 -11.82 -8.46
CA THR A 266 -0.18 -12.85 -8.20
C THR A 266 1.17 -12.24 -7.81
N THR A 267 1.28 -10.91 -7.71
CA THR A 267 2.51 -10.27 -7.22
C THR A 267 2.86 -10.77 -5.84
N ARG A 268 4.15 -11.05 -5.63
CA ARG A 268 4.73 -11.33 -4.31
C ARG A 268 4.65 -10.07 -3.46
N ILE A 269 3.85 -10.14 -2.41
CA ILE A 269 3.64 -9.05 -1.45
C ILE A 269 4.23 -9.46 -0.10
N VAL A 270 5.07 -8.59 0.44
CA VAL A 270 5.50 -8.64 1.84
C VAL A 270 4.87 -7.46 2.56
N VAL A 271 3.97 -7.74 3.51
CA VAL A 271 3.33 -6.72 4.34
C VAL A 271 4.18 -6.49 5.59
N THR A 272 4.37 -5.23 5.95
CA THR A 272 5.07 -4.83 7.18
C THR A 272 4.26 -3.76 7.92
N ASP A 273 4.65 -3.52 9.16
CA ASP A 273 4.31 -2.38 9.98
C ASP A 273 5.51 -2.13 10.92
N LEU A 274 5.28 -1.71 12.17
CA LEU A 274 6.36 -1.54 13.14
C LEU A 274 6.82 -2.86 13.81
N ALA A 275 5.88 -3.76 14.16
CA ALA A 275 6.13 -4.91 15.06
C ALA A 275 5.10 -6.07 14.91
N GLU A 276 4.51 -6.26 13.74
CA GLU A 276 3.43 -7.20 13.37
C GLU A 276 2.04 -6.94 13.99
N ASP A 277 1.79 -5.75 14.52
CA ASP A 277 0.52 -5.38 15.19
C ASP A 277 -0.69 -5.42 14.26
N ILE A 278 -0.54 -4.98 13.00
CA ILE A 278 -1.61 -4.85 12.01
C ILE A 278 -1.29 -5.50 10.67
N ALA A 279 -0.02 -5.90 10.44
CA ALA A 279 0.42 -6.49 9.17
C ALA A 279 -0.37 -7.76 8.79
N HIS A 280 -0.69 -8.63 9.75
CA HIS A 280 -1.51 -9.82 9.49
C HIS A 280 -2.98 -9.49 9.15
N ALA A 281 -3.54 -8.40 9.69
CA ALA A 281 -4.87 -7.94 9.33
C ALA A 281 -4.90 -7.39 7.90
N ALA A 282 -3.87 -6.64 7.50
CA ALA A 282 -3.70 -6.18 6.13
C ALA A 282 -3.51 -7.36 5.15
N ALA A 283 -2.65 -8.33 5.50
CA ALA A 283 -2.46 -9.53 4.70
C ALA A 283 -3.77 -10.33 4.50
N ALA A 284 -4.58 -10.47 5.56
CA ALA A 284 -5.89 -11.12 5.47
C ALA A 284 -6.84 -10.38 4.50
N LYS A 285 -6.81 -9.04 4.52
CA LYS A 285 -7.62 -8.21 3.65
C LYS A 285 -7.18 -8.31 2.19
N LEU A 286 -5.88 -8.35 1.94
CA LEU A 286 -5.32 -8.60 0.61
C LEU A 286 -5.76 -9.96 0.05
N LEU A 287 -5.71 -11.04 0.85
CA LEU A 287 -6.21 -12.35 0.39
C LEU A 287 -7.68 -12.29 -0.05
N ARG A 288 -8.54 -11.61 0.72
CA ARG A 288 -9.96 -11.40 0.37
C ARG A 288 -10.16 -10.56 -0.90
N PHE A 289 -9.21 -9.71 -1.26
CA PHE A 289 -9.20 -8.98 -2.54
C PHE A 289 -8.67 -9.82 -3.72
N GLY A 290 -8.32 -11.08 -3.46
CA GLY A 290 -7.84 -12.02 -4.45
C GLY A 290 -6.33 -11.98 -4.66
N TYR A 291 -5.56 -11.28 -3.82
CA TYR A 291 -4.11 -11.45 -3.81
C TYR A 291 -3.76 -12.84 -3.30
N THR A 292 -2.82 -13.53 -3.95
CA THR A 292 -2.58 -14.96 -3.68
C THR A 292 -1.17 -15.25 -3.14
N ASN A 293 -0.28 -14.28 -3.19
CA ASN A 293 1.11 -14.41 -2.77
C ASN A 293 1.45 -13.33 -1.74
N VAL A 294 0.96 -13.52 -0.52
CA VAL A 294 1.06 -12.55 0.56
C VAL A 294 1.77 -13.18 1.76
N SER A 295 2.78 -12.47 2.26
CA SER A 295 3.56 -12.82 3.45
C SER A 295 3.73 -11.61 4.36
N VAL A 296 4.20 -11.81 5.58
CA VAL A 296 4.46 -10.73 6.56
C VAL A 296 5.94 -10.70 6.92
N LEU A 297 6.52 -9.50 7.02
CA LEU A 297 7.89 -9.32 7.49
C LEU A 297 7.98 -9.70 8.97
N GLU A 298 8.79 -10.71 9.29
CA GLU A 298 9.02 -11.15 10.66
C GLU A 298 9.58 -10.00 11.52
N GLY A 299 8.87 -9.69 12.60
CA GLY A 299 9.16 -8.63 13.56
C GLY A 299 9.05 -7.19 13.02
N GLY A 300 8.52 -7.01 11.81
CA GLY A 300 8.28 -5.70 11.19
C GLY A 300 9.54 -4.84 11.02
N THR A 301 9.33 -3.52 10.94
CA THR A 301 10.41 -2.53 10.77
C THR A 301 11.44 -2.58 11.91
N ARG A 302 11.02 -2.91 13.13
CA ARG A 302 11.96 -3.04 14.27
C ARG A 302 12.93 -4.19 14.10
N ALA A 303 12.46 -5.36 13.64
CA ALA A 303 13.36 -6.48 13.39
C ALA A 303 14.26 -6.25 12.17
N TRP A 304 13.77 -5.53 11.16
CA TRP A 304 14.61 -5.05 10.04
C TRP A 304 15.79 -4.21 10.53
N GLN A 305 15.50 -3.22 11.38
CA GLN A 305 16.54 -2.38 11.98
C GLN A 305 17.47 -3.19 12.90
N ALA A 306 16.92 -4.09 13.72
CA ALA A 306 17.70 -4.94 14.62
C ALA A 306 18.63 -5.91 13.87
N ALA A 307 18.28 -6.28 12.63
CA ALA A 307 19.14 -7.06 11.73
C ALA A 307 20.28 -6.23 11.10
N GLY A 308 20.37 -4.93 11.41
CA GLY A 308 21.42 -4.02 10.93
C GLY A 308 21.12 -3.37 9.58
N TYR A 309 19.88 -3.44 9.09
CA TYR A 309 19.49 -2.80 7.84
C TYR A 309 18.96 -1.37 8.08
N GLU A 310 19.16 -0.51 7.09
CA GLU A 310 18.77 0.91 7.18
C GLU A 310 17.25 1.08 7.25
N VAL A 311 16.84 2.08 8.04
CA VAL A 311 15.46 2.59 8.11
C VAL A 311 15.46 4.07 7.82
N PHE A 312 14.45 4.52 7.10
CA PHE A 312 14.34 5.88 6.60
C PHE A 312 13.13 6.57 7.22
N SER A 313 13.22 7.88 7.36
CA SER A 313 12.09 8.75 7.68
C SER A 313 11.70 9.57 6.45
N GLY A 314 10.58 10.28 6.52
CA GLY A 314 10.02 11.06 5.42
C GLY A 314 9.16 10.21 4.48
N THR A 315 8.88 10.77 3.31
CA THR A 315 8.08 10.16 2.25
C THR A 315 8.81 10.26 0.92
N ASN A 316 8.53 9.32 0.00
CA ASN A 316 9.13 9.28 -1.34
C ASN A 316 10.66 9.27 -1.32
N VAL A 317 11.23 8.57 -0.33
CA VAL A 317 12.66 8.57 -0.04
C VAL A 317 13.52 8.15 -1.25
N PRO A 318 13.18 7.09 -2.02
CA PRO A 318 13.97 6.73 -3.20
C PRO A 318 14.15 7.88 -4.20
N SER A 319 13.09 8.65 -4.45
CA SER A 319 13.10 9.77 -5.38
C SER A 319 13.86 10.99 -4.84
N LYS A 320 13.67 11.30 -3.56
CA LYS A 320 14.37 12.43 -2.91
C LYS A 320 15.87 12.18 -2.82
N ALA A 321 16.22 10.98 -2.39
CA ALA A 321 17.61 10.58 -2.28
C ALA A 321 18.28 10.49 -3.66
N PHE A 322 17.56 10.07 -4.71
CA PHE A 322 18.02 10.19 -6.09
C PHE A 322 18.31 11.65 -6.51
N GLY A 323 17.46 12.60 -6.11
CA GLY A 323 17.70 14.03 -6.36
C GLY A 323 19.02 14.52 -5.78
N GLU A 324 19.40 14.07 -4.58
CA GLU A 324 20.67 14.42 -3.96
C GLU A 324 21.87 13.77 -4.66
N VAL A 325 21.74 12.52 -5.11
CA VAL A 325 22.78 11.84 -5.92
C VAL A 325 23.03 12.60 -7.23
N ILE A 326 22.00 13.14 -7.88
CA ILE A 326 22.15 13.99 -9.07
C ILE A 326 23.02 15.21 -8.78
N GLU A 327 22.72 15.97 -7.71
CA GLU A 327 23.50 17.17 -7.38
C GLU A 327 24.95 16.82 -7.05
N HIS A 328 25.18 15.74 -6.29
CA HIS A 328 26.52 15.31 -5.88
C HIS A 328 27.38 14.84 -7.06
N GLU A 329 26.85 13.95 -7.91
CA GLU A 329 27.61 13.34 -9.00
C GLU A 329 27.72 14.24 -10.23
N LEU A 330 26.63 14.89 -10.64
CA LEU A 330 26.61 15.74 -11.85
C LEU A 330 26.96 17.20 -11.56
N ARG A 331 27.14 17.57 -10.29
CA ARG A 331 27.47 18.93 -9.85
C ARG A 331 26.47 19.96 -10.38
N THR A 332 25.19 19.63 -10.30
CA THR A 332 24.09 20.49 -10.76
C THR A 332 24.28 21.91 -10.20
N PRO A 333 24.41 22.94 -11.07
CA PRO A 333 24.63 24.31 -10.62
C PRO A 333 23.46 24.84 -9.78
N TRP A 334 23.75 25.63 -8.75
CA TRP A 334 22.74 26.25 -7.90
C TRP A 334 23.06 27.72 -7.57
N ILE A 335 22.05 28.46 -7.14
CA ILE A 335 22.12 29.85 -6.65
C ILE A 335 21.43 29.97 -5.28
N THR A 336 21.88 30.89 -4.42
CA THR A 336 21.24 31.13 -3.12
C THR A 336 20.02 32.05 -3.22
N ALA A 337 19.16 32.02 -2.20
CA ALA A 337 18.02 32.93 -2.08
C ALA A 337 18.44 34.40 -2.10
N GLU A 338 19.51 34.76 -1.39
CA GLU A 338 20.03 36.13 -1.31
C GLU A 338 20.57 36.61 -2.65
N THR A 339 21.26 35.74 -3.39
CA THR A 339 21.82 36.08 -4.71
C THR A 339 20.69 36.25 -5.73
N LEU A 340 19.71 35.35 -5.75
CA LEU A 340 18.53 35.50 -6.60
C LEU A 340 17.77 36.80 -6.26
N ARG A 341 17.59 37.09 -4.96
CA ARG A 341 16.93 38.32 -4.51
C ARG A 341 17.65 39.56 -5.03
N LEU A 342 18.99 39.58 -4.95
CA LEU A 342 19.80 40.67 -5.49
C LEU A 342 19.61 40.85 -7.00
N TYR A 343 19.57 39.74 -7.77
CA TYR A 343 19.33 39.79 -9.21
C TYR A 343 17.94 40.36 -9.55
N GLN A 344 16.92 39.94 -8.80
CA GLN A 344 15.56 40.48 -8.94
C GLN A 344 15.50 41.99 -8.62
N GLU A 345 16.17 42.44 -7.56
CA GLU A 345 16.19 43.85 -7.16
C GLU A 345 16.94 44.75 -8.14
N ARG A 346 17.99 44.22 -8.79
CA ARG A 346 18.74 44.93 -9.83
C ARG A 346 18.04 44.95 -11.19
N GLY A 347 17.00 44.13 -11.38
CA GLY A 347 16.35 43.94 -12.67
C GLY A 347 17.22 43.19 -13.67
N ASP A 348 18.08 42.27 -13.19
CA ASP A 348 18.91 41.43 -14.05
C ASP A 348 18.01 40.50 -14.93
N ASN A 349 18.54 40.03 -16.07
CA ASN A 349 17.82 39.13 -16.98
C ASN A 349 17.73 37.70 -16.40
N VAL A 350 16.80 37.51 -15.46
CA VAL A 350 16.56 36.24 -14.76
C VAL A 350 15.08 35.87 -14.79
N VAL A 351 14.81 34.57 -15.00
CA VAL A 351 13.47 34.00 -14.83
C VAL A 351 13.50 32.91 -13.76
N VAL A 352 12.43 32.83 -12.98
CA VAL A 352 12.24 31.78 -11.97
C VAL A 352 11.08 30.88 -12.41
N VAL A 353 11.35 29.60 -12.57
CA VAL A 353 10.34 28.59 -12.90
C VAL A 353 10.11 27.65 -11.74
N ASP A 354 8.87 27.47 -11.31
CA ASP A 354 8.51 26.56 -10.22
C ASP A 354 8.15 25.18 -10.77
N SER A 355 8.87 24.14 -10.36
CA SER A 355 8.73 22.80 -10.93
C SER A 355 7.74 21.91 -10.19
N ARG A 356 6.97 22.47 -9.26
CA ARG A 356 5.95 21.77 -8.46
C ARG A 356 4.60 21.69 -9.20
N PRO A 357 3.62 20.93 -8.69
CA PRO A 357 2.24 21.03 -9.14
C PRO A 357 1.69 22.44 -8.95
N PHE A 358 0.81 22.86 -9.87
CA PHE A 358 0.20 24.19 -9.85
C PHE A 358 -0.47 24.54 -8.51
N THR A 359 -1.10 23.55 -7.84
CA THR A 359 -1.72 23.76 -6.52
C THR A 359 -0.70 24.10 -5.43
N GLU A 360 0.51 23.53 -5.46
CA GLU A 360 1.60 23.88 -4.54
C GLU A 360 2.15 25.29 -4.83
N PHE A 361 2.22 25.68 -6.11
CA PHE A 361 2.62 27.03 -6.53
C PHE A 361 1.59 28.10 -6.11
N GLN A 362 0.30 27.80 -6.28
CA GLN A 362 -0.79 28.67 -5.82
C GLN A 362 -0.78 28.84 -4.30
N ASN A 363 -0.47 27.78 -3.55
CA ASN A 363 -0.35 27.85 -2.11
C ASN A 363 0.75 28.82 -1.69
N MET A 364 1.93 28.76 -2.30
CA MET A 364 3.03 29.70 -2.11
C MET A 364 4.07 29.62 -3.23
N SER A 365 4.71 30.72 -3.60
CA SER A 365 5.74 30.77 -4.65
C SER A 365 6.78 31.87 -4.43
N ILE A 366 7.93 31.74 -5.10
CA ILE A 366 8.94 32.81 -5.13
C ILE A 366 8.35 34.01 -5.90
N PRO A 367 8.54 35.25 -5.41
CA PRO A 367 8.03 36.43 -6.11
C PRO A 367 8.46 36.50 -7.57
N GLY A 368 7.50 36.74 -8.47
CA GLY A 368 7.73 36.81 -9.91
C GLY A 368 7.93 35.47 -10.62
N ALA A 369 7.89 34.33 -9.91
CA ALA A 369 8.03 33.01 -10.53
C ALA A 369 6.83 32.65 -11.42
N VAL A 370 7.07 31.76 -12.38
CA VAL A 370 6.09 31.16 -13.28
C VAL A 370 6.01 29.66 -13.00
N ASP A 371 4.81 29.12 -12.84
CA ASP A 371 4.61 27.68 -12.68
C ASP A 371 4.95 26.94 -13.99
N CYS A 372 5.85 25.96 -13.89
CA CYS A 372 6.25 25.08 -14.98
C CYS A 372 6.60 23.70 -14.40
N PRO A 373 5.60 22.83 -14.14
CA PRO A 373 5.80 21.54 -13.48
C PRO A 373 6.93 20.72 -14.11
N GLY A 374 7.67 19.93 -13.33
CA GLY A 374 8.97 19.38 -13.76
C GLY A 374 9.04 18.75 -15.16
N ALA A 375 8.06 17.93 -15.56
CA ALA A 375 8.03 17.32 -16.89
C ALA A 375 7.71 18.31 -18.03
N GLU A 376 7.05 19.42 -17.72
CA GLU A 376 6.71 20.51 -18.64
C GLU A 376 7.90 21.43 -18.96
N LEU A 377 8.98 21.39 -18.17
CA LEU A 377 10.12 22.31 -18.30
C LEU A 377 10.69 22.33 -19.72
N VAL A 378 11.10 21.18 -20.27
CA VAL A 378 11.65 21.11 -21.64
C VAL A 378 10.60 21.49 -22.69
N PHE A 379 9.32 21.20 -22.40
CA PHE A 379 8.22 21.46 -23.30
C PHE A 379 7.92 22.97 -23.43
N ARG A 380 8.09 23.75 -22.35
CA ARG A 380 7.61 25.14 -22.28
C ARG A 380 8.70 26.20 -22.06
N ILE A 381 9.92 25.82 -21.68
CA ILE A 381 10.95 26.80 -21.26
C ILE A 381 11.28 27.83 -22.34
N GLY A 382 11.20 27.46 -23.63
CA GLY A 382 11.47 28.36 -24.75
C GLY A 382 10.51 29.55 -24.84
N GLU A 383 9.31 29.44 -24.27
CA GLU A 383 8.35 30.54 -24.21
C GLU A 383 8.57 31.47 -23.00
N ILE A 384 9.29 30.98 -21.98
CA ILE A 384 9.60 31.72 -20.75
C ILE A 384 10.95 32.43 -20.88
N ALA A 385 11.94 31.75 -21.46
CA ALA A 385 13.30 32.22 -21.65
C ALA A 385 13.75 32.06 -23.12
N PRO A 386 13.13 32.78 -24.07
CA PRO A 386 13.50 32.72 -25.49
C PRO A 386 14.89 33.32 -25.77
N ASP A 387 15.33 34.27 -24.95
CA ASP A 387 16.67 34.87 -25.02
C ASP A 387 17.70 33.92 -24.39
N PRO A 388 18.74 33.49 -25.14
CA PRO A 388 19.77 32.58 -24.61
C PRO A 388 20.59 33.18 -23.46
N ASP A 389 20.63 34.50 -23.31
CA ASP A 389 21.37 35.18 -22.23
C ASP A 389 20.55 35.26 -20.92
N THR A 390 19.26 34.91 -20.94
CA THR A 390 18.43 34.84 -19.74
C THR A 390 18.92 33.71 -18.81
N LEU A 391 19.16 34.05 -17.55
CA LEU A 391 19.42 33.06 -16.50
C LEU A 391 18.11 32.38 -16.10
N VAL A 392 18.06 31.05 -16.20
CA VAL A 392 16.92 30.24 -15.77
C VAL A 392 17.20 29.67 -14.38
N VAL A 393 16.35 30.00 -13.40
CA VAL A 393 16.40 29.48 -12.04
C VAL A 393 15.22 28.55 -11.80
N VAL A 394 15.48 27.28 -11.52
CA VAL A 394 14.44 26.28 -11.23
C VAL A 394 14.21 26.19 -9.72
N ASN A 395 12.97 26.34 -9.27
CA ASN A 395 12.57 26.36 -7.87
C ASN A 395 11.66 25.18 -7.50
N CYS A 396 11.71 24.77 -6.23
CA CYS A 396 10.68 23.95 -5.61
C CYS A 396 10.47 24.33 -4.12
N ALA A 397 9.91 23.45 -3.30
CA ALA A 397 9.72 23.73 -1.87
C ALA A 397 11.04 23.58 -1.09
N GLY A 398 11.69 22.42 -1.24
CA GLY A 398 13.01 22.12 -0.68
C GLY A 398 14.06 22.00 -1.80
N ARG A 399 14.60 20.79 -2.02
CA ARG A 399 15.76 20.58 -2.91
C ARG A 399 15.48 19.69 -4.12
N THR A 400 14.82 18.56 -3.90
CA THR A 400 14.71 17.46 -4.89
C THR A 400 14.25 17.92 -6.29
N ARG A 401 13.09 18.58 -6.40
CA ARG A 401 12.48 18.89 -7.71
C ARG A 401 13.21 20.02 -8.43
N SER A 402 13.83 20.97 -7.71
CA SER A 402 14.62 22.03 -8.34
C SER A 402 15.92 21.48 -8.92
N ILE A 403 16.58 20.55 -8.23
CA ILE A 403 17.77 19.85 -8.75
C ILE A 403 17.40 19.05 -10.01
N VAL A 404 16.39 18.17 -9.91
CA VAL A 404 15.94 17.34 -11.06
C VAL A 404 15.53 18.23 -12.23
N GLY A 405 14.77 19.30 -11.99
CA GLY A 405 14.32 20.21 -13.03
C GLY A 405 15.46 21.01 -13.69
N ALA A 406 16.41 21.54 -12.92
CA ALA A 406 17.58 22.21 -13.45
C ALA A 406 18.43 21.25 -14.30
N GLN A 407 18.71 20.06 -13.78
CA GLN A 407 19.48 19.05 -14.50
C GLN A 407 18.73 18.56 -15.75
N THR A 408 17.40 18.52 -15.73
CA THR A 408 16.59 18.18 -16.91
C THR A 408 16.84 19.17 -18.07
N LEU A 409 16.84 20.47 -17.78
CA LEU A 409 17.09 21.50 -18.79
C LEU A 409 18.54 21.47 -19.29
N ILE A 410 19.49 21.20 -18.40
CA ILE A 410 20.92 21.01 -18.73
C ILE A 410 21.10 19.80 -19.66
N ASN A 411 20.49 18.65 -19.32
CA ASN A 411 20.54 17.43 -20.13
C ASN A 411 19.89 17.64 -21.51
N ALA A 412 18.81 18.42 -21.57
CA ALA A 412 18.15 18.84 -22.81
C ALA A 412 19.00 19.82 -23.66
N GLY A 413 20.09 20.35 -23.09
CA GLY A 413 21.07 21.20 -23.75
C GLY A 413 20.52 22.56 -24.19
N ILE A 414 19.56 23.12 -23.45
CA ILE A 414 19.04 24.46 -23.77
C ILE A 414 20.18 25.49 -23.73
N PRO A 415 20.12 26.58 -24.54
CA PRO A 415 21.24 27.52 -24.64
C PRO A 415 21.43 28.36 -23.37
N ASN A 416 20.37 28.52 -22.57
CA ASN A 416 20.38 29.30 -21.35
C ASN A 416 21.32 28.73 -20.29
N ARG A 417 21.88 29.62 -19.47
CA ARG A 417 22.46 29.22 -18.19
C ARG A 417 21.33 28.78 -17.26
N VAL A 418 21.46 27.59 -16.69
CA VAL A 418 20.46 27.01 -15.77
C VAL A 418 21.08 26.75 -14.41
N VAL A 419 20.35 27.10 -13.36
CA VAL A 419 20.69 26.80 -11.96
C VAL A 419 19.44 26.35 -11.20
N SER A 420 19.59 25.53 -10.16
CA SER A 420 18.55 25.31 -9.16
C SER A 420 18.58 26.43 -8.10
N LEU A 421 17.42 26.79 -7.54
CA LEU A 421 17.37 27.58 -6.31
C LEU A 421 17.68 26.66 -5.13
N LYS A 422 18.82 26.90 -4.47
CA LYS A 422 19.26 26.10 -3.32
C LYS A 422 18.21 26.19 -2.21
N ASP A 423 17.72 25.02 -1.79
CA ASP A 423 16.75 24.83 -0.70
C ASP A 423 15.40 25.56 -0.90
N GLY A 424 15.12 26.00 -2.12
CA GLY A 424 13.80 26.43 -2.59
C GLY A 424 13.12 27.52 -1.76
N THR A 425 11.79 27.43 -1.64
CA THR A 425 11.01 28.39 -0.85
C THR A 425 11.28 28.28 0.66
N MET A 426 11.82 27.16 1.16
CA MET A 426 12.26 27.05 2.57
C MET A 426 13.42 28.01 2.84
N ALA A 427 14.50 27.98 2.06
CA ALA A 427 15.60 28.93 2.24
C ALA A 427 15.18 30.38 2.03
N TRP A 428 14.25 30.64 1.09
CA TRP A 428 13.70 31.98 0.90
C TRP A 428 13.03 32.53 2.17
N LEU A 429 12.23 31.72 2.86
CA LEU A 429 11.62 32.08 4.14
C LEU A 429 12.64 32.16 5.29
N LEU A 430 13.60 31.24 5.33
CA LEU A 430 14.67 31.23 6.33
C LEU A 430 15.55 32.50 6.24
N ALA A 431 15.78 33.01 5.02
CA ALA A 431 16.45 34.28 4.76
C ALA A 431 15.58 35.53 5.09
N GLY A 432 14.33 35.33 5.54
CA GLY A 432 13.42 36.41 5.94
C GLY A 432 12.68 37.08 4.79
N TYR A 433 12.73 36.51 3.58
CA TYR A 433 12.00 37.03 2.43
C TYR A 433 10.55 36.56 2.40
N LYS A 434 9.68 37.34 1.75
CA LYS A 434 8.25 37.02 1.60
C LYS A 434 8.02 36.17 0.35
N LEU A 435 7.10 35.21 0.46
CA LEU A 435 6.57 34.45 -0.67
C LEU A 435 5.32 35.14 -1.23
N ASP A 436 5.06 34.93 -2.51
CA ASP A 436 3.77 35.22 -3.12
C ASP A 436 2.77 34.09 -2.80
N HIS A 437 1.48 34.43 -2.75
CA HIS A 437 0.38 33.47 -2.57
C HIS A 437 -0.70 33.70 -3.63
N GLY A 438 -1.45 32.67 -3.98
CA GLY A 438 -2.58 32.72 -4.92
C GLY A 438 -2.18 33.07 -6.36
N GLN A 439 -0.91 32.91 -6.74
CA GLN A 439 -0.42 33.28 -8.06
C GLN A 439 -0.97 32.35 -9.14
N THR A 440 -1.27 32.90 -10.32
CA THR A 440 -1.85 32.17 -11.45
C THR A 440 -0.97 32.19 -12.70
N ARG A 441 0.27 32.70 -12.59
CA ARG A 441 1.25 32.68 -13.67
C ARG A 441 1.63 31.24 -14.00
N PHE A 442 1.21 30.77 -15.16
CA PHE A 442 1.50 29.43 -15.66
C PHE A 442 2.22 29.52 -17.01
N ALA A 443 3.18 28.63 -17.24
CA ALA A 443 3.96 28.60 -18.46
C ALA A 443 3.06 28.39 -19.70
N PRO A 444 3.15 29.26 -20.72
CA PRO A 444 2.29 29.16 -21.90
C PRO A 444 2.56 27.87 -22.71
N GLN A 445 1.62 27.52 -23.59
CA GLN A 445 1.83 26.43 -24.55
C GLN A 445 2.85 26.86 -25.61
N PRO A 446 3.79 25.99 -26.01
CA PRO A 446 4.77 26.33 -27.02
C PRO A 446 4.15 26.48 -28.41
N GLY A 447 4.71 27.39 -29.21
CA GLY A 447 4.45 27.41 -30.65
C GLY A 447 5.07 26.21 -31.38
N ASP A 448 4.68 25.96 -32.63
CA ASP A 448 5.11 24.78 -33.41
C ASP A 448 6.64 24.60 -33.48
N ALA A 449 7.38 25.70 -33.67
CA ALA A 449 8.84 25.67 -33.75
C ALA A 449 9.50 25.33 -32.40
N ALA A 450 9.02 25.94 -31.31
CA ALA A 450 9.51 25.64 -29.96
C ALA A 450 9.20 24.18 -29.57
N GLN A 451 8.01 23.69 -29.91
CA GLN A 451 7.63 22.30 -29.68
C GLN A 451 8.49 21.32 -30.49
N ALA A 452 8.79 21.61 -31.75
CA ALA A 452 9.68 20.78 -32.57
C ALA A 452 11.08 20.69 -31.96
N ALA A 453 11.67 21.81 -31.55
CA ALA A 453 12.96 21.84 -30.88
C ALA A 453 12.95 21.08 -29.54
N ALA A 454 11.89 21.23 -28.74
CA ALA A 454 11.71 20.50 -27.49
C ALA A 454 11.65 18.97 -27.70
N ARG A 455 10.95 18.51 -28.74
CA ARG A 455 10.88 17.08 -29.12
C ARG A 455 12.25 16.50 -29.45
N GLU A 456 13.05 17.21 -30.24
CA GLU A 456 14.40 16.76 -30.59
C GLU A 456 15.31 16.68 -29.36
N ARG A 457 15.23 17.67 -28.47
CA ARG A 457 15.98 17.68 -27.20
C ARG A 457 15.59 16.50 -26.32
N ALA A 458 14.30 16.31 -26.11
CA ALA A 458 13.79 15.22 -25.28
C ALA A 458 14.10 13.83 -25.86
N ALA A 459 14.08 13.69 -27.19
CA ALA A 459 14.48 12.44 -27.86
C ALA A 459 15.94 12.09 -27.59
N ARG A 460 16.87 13.06 -27.71
CA ARG A 460 18.28 12.83 -27.37
C ARG A 460 18.46 12.44 -25.90
N VAL A 461 17.69 13.06 -25.01
CA VAL A 461 17.73 12.73 -23.57
C VAL A 461 17.28 11.28 -23.34
N ALA A 462 16.13 10.89 -23.89
CA ALA A 462 15.60 9.54 -23.75
C ALA A 462 16.51 8.47 -24.39
N GLU A 463 17.06 8.75 -25.57
CA GLU A 463 17.98 7.85 -26.27
C GLU A 463 19.23 7.56 -25.43
N ARG A 464 19.87 8.60 -24.89
CA ARG A 464 21.07 8.44 -24.06
C ARG A 464 20.80 7.74 -22.73
N ALA A 465 19.60 7.90 -22.18
CA ALA A 465 19.12 7.13 -21.03
C ALA A 465 18.77 5.66 -21.35
N GLY A 466 18.86 5.25 -22.63
CA GLY A 466 18.55 3.88 -23.05
C GLY A 466 17.05 3.54 -23.02
N VAL A 467 16.18 4.56 -23.08
CA VAL A 467 14.73 4.36 -23.06
C VAL A 467 14.27 3.74 -24.38
N ARG A 468 13.42 2.71 -24.29
CA ARG A 468 12.92 1.98 -25.46
C ARG A 468 11.54 2.44 -25.86
N HIS A 469 11.31 2.57 -27.17
CA HIS A 469 9.98 2.77 -27.74
C HIS A 469 9.30 1.43 -28.02
N ILE A 470 7.98 1.39 -27.83
CA ILE A 470 7.13 0.25 -28.19
C ILE A 470 6.00 0.71 -29.11
N ASP A 471 5.56 -0.18 -29.99
CA ASP A 471 4.39 0.02 -30.83
C ASP A 471 3.13 -0.58 -30.17
N ALA A 472 1.99 -0.48 -30.86
CA ALA A 472 0.71 -0.99 -30.36
C ALA A 472 0.70 -2.52 -30.22
N ALA A 473 1.43 -3.26 -31.07
CA ALA A 473 1.49 -4.71 -31.00
C ALA A 473 2.29 -5.16 -29.76
N GLN A 474 3.40 -4.50 -29.48
CA GLN A 474 4.22 -4.76 -28.30
C GLN A 474 3.50 -4.35 -27.01
N LEU A 475 2.75 -3.25 -27.01
CA LEU A 475 1.89 -2.87 -25.88
C LEU A 475 0.81 -3.94 -25.63
N ALA A 476 0.12 -4.41 -26.67
CA ALA A 476 -0.89 -5.46 -26.54
C ALA A 476 -0.29 -6.78 -26.00
N ASN A 477 0.94 -7.12 -26.41
CA ASN A 477 1.67 -8.26 -25.85
C ASN A 477 1.98 -8.07 -24.36
N PHE A 478 2.38 -6.87 -23.92
CA PHE A 478 2.56 -6.58 -22.50
C PHE A 478 1.25 -6.70 -21.71
N GLU A 479 0.13 -6.25 -22.28
CA GLU A 479 -1.19 -6.36 -21.65
C GLU A 479 -1.63 -7.82 -21.49
N GLN A 480 -1.37 -8.67 -22.49
CA GLN A 480 -1.62 -10.11 -22.40
C GLN A 480 -0.76 -10.79 -21.33
N GLN A 481 0.45 -10.26 -21.08
CA GLN A 481 1.38 -10.75 -20.06
C GLN A 481 1.12 -10.15 -18.66
N ALA A 482 0.14 -9.27 -18.48
CA ALA A 482 -0.09 -8.55 -17.23
C ALA A 482 -0.40 -9.47 -16.03
N GLY A 483 -0.87 -10.70 -16.29
CA GLY A 483 -1.05 -11.73 -15.26
C GLY A 483 0.26 -12.37 -14.76
N ALA A 484 1.35 -12.24 -15.52
CA ALA A 484 2.66 -12.81 -15.21
C ALA A 484 3.72 -11.75 -14.90
N ARG A 485 3.58 -10.52 -15.40
CA ARG A 485 4.47 -9.38 -15.12
C ARG A 485 3.61 -8.14 -14.89
N THR A 486 3.92 -7.36 -13.85
CA THR A 486 3.18 -6.13 -13.56
C THR A 486 3.40 -5.11 -14.65
N LEU A 487 2.31 -4.50 -15.10
CA LEU A 487 2.30 -3.47 -16.12
C LEU A 487 1.58 -2.22 -15.58
N TYR A 488 2.31 -1.11 -15.54
CA TYR A 488 1.74 0.22 -15.34
C TYR A 488 1.70 0.96 -16.66
N ARG A 489 0.59 1.66 -16.91
CA ARG A 489 0.37 2.49 -18.10
C ARG A 489 -0.01 3.89 -17.64
N PHE A 490 0.87 4.86 -17.85
CA PHE A 490 0.74 6.20 -17.31
C PHE A 490 0.68 7.26 -18.41
N ASP A 491 -0.34 8.10 -18.32
CA ASP A 491 -0.40 9.38 -19.00
C ASP A 491 0.31 10.41 -18.12
N VAL A 492 1.38 11.01 -18.65
CA VAL A 492 2.27 11.88 -17.86
C VAL A 492 1.96 13.37 -17.99
N ARG A 493 0.87 13.71 -18.70
CA ARG A 493 0.42 15.09 -18.88
C ARG A 493 -0.26 15.62 -17.62
N SER A 494 -0.71 16.88 -17.66
CA SER A 494 -1.42 17.45 -16.52
C SER A 494 -2.73 16.71 -16.22
N PRO A 495 -3.21 16.73 -14.95
CA PRO A 495 -4.51 16.16 -14.61
C PRO A 495 -5.67 16.73 -15.43
N GLU A 496 -5.59 18.00 -15.82
CA GLU A 496 -6.58 18.68 -16.67
C GLU A 496 -6.58 18.13 -18.10
N GLU A 497 -5.40 17.92 -18.69
CA GLU A 497 -5.26 17.30 -20.01
C GLU A 497 -5.71 15.84 -20.02
N TYR A 498 -5.41 15.10 -18.95
CA TYR A 498 -5.93 13.75 -18.75
C TYR A 498 -7.46 13.79 -18.70
N ALA A 499 -8.05 14.64 -17.86
CA ALA A 499 -9.50 14.73 -17.70
C ALA A 499 -10.21 15.18 -18.98
N ALA A 500 -9.58 16.04 -19.79
CA ALA A 500 -10.09 16.44 -21.09
C ALA A 500 -10.12 15.27 -22.10
N GLY A 501 -9.11 14.40 -22.08
CA GLY A 501 -9.08 13.21 -22.92
C GLY A 501 -7.80 12.39 -22.79
N HIS A 502 -7.89 11.13 -22.38
CA HIS A 502 -6.78 10.19 -22.15
C HIS A 502 -7.02 8.83 -22.80
N LEU A 503 -5.99 7.99 -22.87
CA LEU A 503 -6.13 6.63 -23.41
C LEU A 503 -6.96 5.73 -22.48
N PRO A 504 -7.85 4.86 -23.01
CA PRO A 504 -8.67 3.98 -22.21
C PRO A 504 -7.89 3.09 -21.24
N GLY A 505 -8.23 3.13 -19.95
CA GLY A 505 -7.58 2.33 -18.91
C GLY A 505 -6.13 2.71 -18.57
N TRP A 506 -5.66 3.87 -19.02
CA TRP A 506 -4.40 4.47 -18.57
C TRP A 506 -4.64 5.30 -17.30
N ARG A 507 -3.62 5.43 -16.46
CA ARG A 507 -3.70 6.18 -15.20
C ARG A 507 -3.08 7.57 -15.34
N SER A 508 -3.59 8.54 -14.60
CA SER A 508 -3.01 9.89 -14.54
C SER A 508 -1.80 9.87 -13.61
N ALA A 509 -0.61 10.18 -14.14
CA ALA A 509 0.60 10.31 -13.34
C ALA A 509 1.49 11.42 -13.91
N PRO A 510 1.18 12.70 -13.62
CA PRO A 510 1.93 13.85 -14.13
C PRO A 510 3.43 13.65 -13.95
N GLY A 511 4.21 13.81 -15.03
CA GLY A 511 5.57 13.26 -15.09
C GLY A 511 6.50 13.73 -13.97
N GLY A 512 6.41 15.00 -13.58
CA GLY A 512 7.17 15.54 -12.43
C GLY A 512 6.82 14.86 -11.11
N GLN A 513 5.55 14.54 -10.88
CA GLN A 513 5.09 13.82 -9.68
C GLN A 513 5.43 12.33 -9.75
N LEU A 514 5.38 11.72 -10.94
CA LEU A 514 5.80 10.33 -11.12
C LEU A 514 7.28 10.13 -10.80
N VAL A 515 8.14 11.10 -11.16
CA VAL A 515 9.57 11.09 -10.78
C VAL A 515 9.74 11.41 -9.29
N GLN A 516 8.98 12.38 -8.75
CA GLN A 516 9.08 12.78 -7.34
C GLN A 516 8.59 11.70 -6.36
N ALA A 517 7.59 10.91 -6.74
CA ALA A 517 6.84 10.03 -5.86
C ALA A 517 6.50 8.71 -6.56
N THR A 518 7.49 8.07 -7.20
CA THR A 518 7.29 6.84 -7.98
C THR A 518 6.57 5.75 -7.18
N ASP A 519 6.90 5.63 -5.90
CA ASP A 519 6.30 4.71 -4.92
C ASP A 519 4.78 4.92 -4.75
N ALA A 520 4.29 6.15 -4.87
CA ALA A 520 2.85 6.46 -4.78
C ALA A 520 2.06 6.01 -6.03
N TYR A 521 2.74 5.77 -7.15
CA TYR A 521 2.10 5.34 -8.41
C TYR A 521 2.33 3.86 -8.72
N ALA A 522 3.51 3.33 -8.39
CA ALA A 522 3.96 1.99 -8.74
C ALA A 522 4.49 1.23 -7.50
N GLY A 523 3.60 0.53 -6.80
CA GLY A 523 3.94 -0.21 -5.58
C GLY A 523 4.74 -1.50 -5.80
N THR A 524 4.79 -2.02 -7.04
CA THR A 524 5.51 -3.26 -7.39
C THR A 524 6.86 -2.92 -8.03
N ARG A 525 7.95 -3.22 -7.33
CA ARG A 525 9.32 -3.04 -7.84
C ARG A 525 9.58 -3.89 -9.07
N ARG A 526 10.50 -3.46 -9.95
CA ARG A 526 10.92 -4.21 -11.15
C ARG A 526 9.77 -4.56 -12.12
N ALA A 527 8.65 -3.86 -12.00
CA ALA A 527 7.55 -3.88 -12.96
C ALA A 527 7.91 -3.24 -14.31
N ARG A 528 7.03 -3.40 -15.29
CA ARG A 528 7.06 -2.63 -16.54
C ARG A 528 6.24 -1.35 -16.38
N ILE A 529 6.80 -0.24 -16.82
CA ILE A 529 6.14 1.07 -16.88
C ILE A 529 6.12 1.51 -18.34
N VAL A 530 4.93 1.78 -18.88
CA VAL A 530 4.75 2.40 -20.19
C VAL A 530 4.22 3.81 -20.00
N LEU A 531 4.92 4.79 -20.56
CA LEU A 531 4.54 6.20 -20.51
C LEU A 531 4.02 6.66 -21.87
N ALA A 532 3.00 7.51 -21.86
CA ALA A 532 2.45 8.13 -23.05
C ALA A 532 2.20 9.63 -22.85
N ASP A 533 2.36 10.36 -23.95
CA ASP A 533 1.90 11.73 -24.15
C ASP A 533 1.54 11.92 -25.64
N TRP A 534 1.09 13.12 -26.04
CA TRP A 534 0.87 13.46 -27.45
C TRP A 534 1.87 14.50 -27.98
N ASP A 535 2.53 15.23 -27.08
CA ASP A 535 3.52 16.25 -27.43
C ASP A 535 4.88 15.64 -27.78
N GLY A 536 5.19 14.41 -27.38
CA GLY A 536 6.48 13.77 -27.63
C GLY A 536 7.63 14.42 -26.86
N VAL A 537 7.39 15.01 -25.69
CA VAL A 537 8.41 15.65 -24.85
C VAL A 537 8.33 15.11 -23.42
N ARG A 538 7.16 15.25 -22.79
CA ARG A 538 6.97 14.98 -21.35
C ARG A 538 7.20 13.51 -20.99
N ALA A 539 6.70 12.58 -21.79
CA ALA A 539 6.91 11.14 -21.61
C ALA A 539 8.38 10.78 -21.76
N GLN A 540 9.07 11.37 -22.74
CA GLN A 540 10.50 11.11 -22.99
C GLN A 540 11.37 11.54 -21.81
N ILE A 541 11.16 12.76 -21.29
CA ILE A 541 11.88 13.28 -20.13
C ILE A 541 11.57 12.45 -18.87
N THR A 542 10.30 12.14 -18.63
CA THR A 542 9.89 11.33 -17.48
C THR A 542 10.50 9.94 -17.53
N ALA A 543 10.49 9.30 -18.71
CA ALA A 543 11.07 7.97 -18.90
C ALA A 543 12.58 7.97 -18.69
N ALA A 544 13.28 9.01 -19.17
CA ALA A 544 14.72 9.14 -19.02
C ALA A 544 15.14 9.16 -17.54
N TRP A 545 14.38 9.82 -16.67
CA TRP A 545 14.64 9.78 -15.22
C TRP A 545 14.31 8.43 -14.60
N LEU A 546 13.11 7.90 -14.85
CA LEU A 546 12.72 6.60 -14.27
C LEU A 546 13.68 5.48 -14.66
N ALA A 547 14.21 5.49 -15.88
CA ALA A 547 15.19 4.50 -16.35
C ALA A 547 16.51 4.53 -15.57
N GLN A 548 16.88 5.68 -14.98
CA GLN A 548 18.16 5.86 -14.28
C GLN A 548 18.12 5.45 -12.81
N PHE A 549 16.97 5.46 -12.11
CA PHE A 549 16.93 5.18 -10.67
C PHE A 549 15.86 4.19 -10.20
N SER A 550 14.75 4.06 -10.94
CA SER A 550 13.58 3.34 -10.42
C SER A 550 13.77 1.82 -10.38
N GLY A 551 14.68 1.31 -11.22
CA GLY A 551 14.89 -0.13 -11.42
C GLY A 551 13.78 -0.83 -12.21
N HIS A 552 12.73 -0.12 -12.65
CA HIS A 552 11.68 -0.64 -13.53
C HIS A 552 12.14 -0.79 -14.98
N GLU A 553 11.45 -1.63 -15.74
CA GLU A 553 11.55 -1.61 -17.19
C GLU A 553 10.68 -0.49 -17.75
N VAL A 554 11.28 0.60 -18.22
CA VAL A 554 10.55 1.79 -18.68
C VAL A 554 10.49 1.83 -20.21
N TYR A 555 9.29 2.10 -20.74
CA TYR A 555 9.01 2.14 -22.17
C TYR A 555 8.20 3.37 -22.55
N LEU A 556 8.39 3.83 -23.78
CA LEU A 556 7.62 4.92 -24.39
C LEU A 556 6.63 4.34 -25.39
N PHE A 557 5.36 4.74 -25.26
CA PHE A 557 4.34 4.48 -26.26
C PHE A 557 3.83 5.81 -26.81
N ARG A 558 3.95 6.00 -28.13
CA ARG A 558 3.40 7.18 -28.80
C ARG A 558 2.00 6.85 -29.32
N PRO A 559 0.93 7.43 -28.76
CA PRO A 559 -0.41 7.21 -29.26
C PRO A 559 -0.56 7.78 -30.68
N ALA A 560 -1.43 7.14 -31.47
CA ALA A 560 -1.87 7.75 -32.72
C ALA A 560 -2.60 9.08 -32.42
N PRO A 561 -2.48 10.11 -33.28
CA PRO A 561 -3.15 11.41 -33.05
C PRO A 561 -4.65 11.28 -32.77
N LEU A 562 -5.31 10.36 -33.49
CA LEU A 562 -6.74 10.06 -33.39
C LEU A 562 -7.03 8.76 -32.60
N ALA A 563 -6.13 8.34 -31.70
CA ALA A 563 -6.41 7.21 -30.81
C ALA A 563 -7.71 7.47 -30.01
N PRO A 564 -8.52 6.42 -29.73
CA PRO A 564 -9.71 6.55 -28.88
C PRO A 564 -9.36 7.17 -27.53
N ARG A 565 -10.27 8.00 -26.99
CA ARG A 565 -10.08 8.70 -25.72
C ARG A 565 -11.26 8.53 -24.77
N GLU A 566 -10.96 8.45 -23.48
CA GLU A 566 -11.89 8.60 -22.36
C GLU A 566 -11.74 10.00 -21.75
N SER A 567 -12.79 10.52 -21.11
CA SER A 567 -12.79 11.83 -20.44
C SER A 567 -13.24 11.68 -18.99
N GLY A 568 -12.86 12.64 -18.16
CA GLY A 568 -13.11 12.64 -16.71
C GLY A 568 -11.87 12.28 -15.88
N PRO A 569 -11.97 12.41 -14.55
CA PRO A 569 -10.88 12.06 -13.64
C PRO A 569 -10.55 10.57 -13.72
N GLU A 570 -9.37 10.17 -13.25
CA GLU A 570 -8.99 8.75 -13.19
C GLU A 570 -10.01 7.98 -12.32
N PRO A 571 -10.62 6.90 -12.85
CA PRO A 571 -11.55 6.10 -12.06
C PRO A 571 -10.79 5.34 -10.97
N VAL A 572 -11.30 5.39 -9.74
CA VAL A 572 -10.78 4.60 -8.62
C VAL A 572 -11.64 3.35 -8.45
N ARG A 573 -11.05 2.19 -8.67
CA ARG A 573 -11.72 0.91 -8.39
C ARG A 573 -11.72 0.66 -6.88
N VAL A 574 -12.92 0.64 -6.29
CA VAL A 574 -13.11 0.35 -4.87
C VAL A 574 -13.33 -1.16 -4.69
N LEU A 575 -12.41 -1.82 -3.99
CA LEU A 575 -12.55 -3.23 -3.65
C LEU A 575 -13.45 -3.40 -2.42
N ARG A 576 -14.07 -4.57 -2.28
CA ARG A 576 -14.99 -4.88 -1.16
C ARG A 576 -14.47 -6.07 -0.38
N ALA A 577 -14.30 -5.90 0.93
CA ALA A 577 -13.83 -6.95 1.83
C ALA A 577 -14.97 -7.72 2.52
N SER A 578 -16.21 -7.26 2.32
CA SER A 578 -17.43 -7.75 2.95
C SER A 578 -18.61 -7.63 1.97
N GLU A 579 -19.57 -8.54 2.10
CA GLU A 579 -20.87 -8.45 1.42
C GLU A 579 -21.84 -7.52 2.18
N VAL A 580 -21.59 -7.26 3.47
CA VAL A 580 -22.39 -6.33 4.26
C VAL A 580 -22.13 -4.92 3.79
N GLU A 581 -23.15 -4.23 3.31
CA GLU A 581 -23.10 -2.80 3.00
C GLU A 581 -23.62 -1.96 4.19
N ALA A 582 -23.04 -0.78 4.38
CA ALA A 582 -23.61 0.21 5.27
C ALA A 582 -24.71 1.02 4.55
N PRO A 583 -25.85 1.30 5.19
CA PRO A 583 -26.84 2.22 4.63
C PRO A 583 -26.26 3.62 4.46
N TRP A 584 -26.65 4.30 3.39
CA TRP A 584 -26.34 5.72 3.19
C TRP A 584 -27.28 6.61 4.01
N ILE A 585 -26.77 7.76 4.47
CA ILE A 585 -27.58 8.84 5.04
C ILE A 585 -27.32 10.15 4.28
N GLU A 586 -28.39 10.87 3.95
CA GLU A 586 -28.32 12.20 3.33
C GLU A 586 -27.92 13.27 4.36
N ALA A 587 -27.20 14.30 3.91
CA ALA A 587 -26.66 15.34 4.79
C ALA A 587 -27.75 16.08 5.59
N ALA A 588 -28.90 16.38 4.97
CA ALA A 588 -30.03 17.01 5.66
C ALA A 588 -30.62 16.11 6.75
N SER A 589 -30.66 14.79 6.53
CA SER A 589 -31.12 13.82 7.52
C SER A 589 -30.14 13.70 8.68
N LEU A 590 -28.82 13.69 8.40
CA LEU A 590 -27.81 13.73 9.45
C LEU A 590 -27.94 15.00 10.30
N ALA A 591 -28.06 16.18 9.69
CA ALA A 591 -28.24 17.43 10.42
C ALA A 591 -29.48 17.41 11.32
N ALA A 592 -30.59 16.84 10.83
CA ALA A 592 -31.81 16.67 11.63
C ALA A 592 -31.66 15.67 12.79
N LEU A 593 -30.86 14.60 12.62
CA LEU A 593 -30.53 13.67 13.70
C LEU A 593 -29.64 14.35 14.75
N GLN A 594 -28.63 15.10 14.33
CA GLN A 594 -27.75 15.84 15.24
C GLN A 594 -28.53 16.82 16.11
N ALA A 595 -29.54 17.50 15.55
CA ALA A 595 -30.40 18.41 16.30
C ALA A 595 -31.27 17.71 17.36
N ARG A 596 -31.57 16.42 17.19
CA ARG A 596 -32.37 15.61 18.12
C ARG A 596 -31.53 14.83 19.14
N GLY A 597 -30.23 14.66 18.87
CA GLY A 597 -29.34 13.75 19.61
C GLY A 597 -29.48 12.29 19.14
N GLY A 598 -28.63 11.41 19.69
CA GLY A 598 -28.61 9.98 19.34
C GLY A 598 -27.80 9.63 18.09
N VAL A 599 -26.82 10.46 17.74
CA VAL A 599 -25.91 10.24 16.61
C VAL A 599 -24.49 10.64 16.99
N SER A 600 -23.53 9.80 16.59
CA SER A 600 -22.10 10.07 16.68
C SER A 600 -21.49 10.05 15.28
N VAL A 601 -20.71 11.07 14.94
CA VAL A 601 -20.13 11.22 13.59
C VAL A 601 -18.63 10.94 13.65
N ALA A 602 -18.15 10.05 12.78
CA ALA A 602 -16.75 9.69 12.60
C ALA A 602 -16.25 10.22 11.26
N ASP A 603 -15.29 11.14 11.26
CA ASP A 603 -14.55 11.53 10.05
C ASP A 603 -13.27 10.70 9.97
N VAL A 604 -13.08 10.02 8.84
CA VAL A 604 -11.97 9.06 8.66
C VAL A 604 -11.01 9.44 7.53
N ASP A 605 -11.16 10.63 6.95
CA ASP A 605 -10.41 10.95 5.72
C ASP A 605 -9.03 11.57 5.98
N SER A 606 -8.98 12.77 6.55
CA SER A 606 -7.73 13.49 6.80
C SER A 606 -7.84 14.40 8.01
N SER A 607 -6.91 14.29 8.95
CA SER A 607 -6.81 15.15 10.14
C SER A 607 -6.58 16.61 9.73
N LEU A 608 -5.78 16.84 8.69
CA LEU A 608 -5.52 18.17 8.13
C LEU A 608 -6.80 18.79 7.55
N ALA A 609 -7.60 18.01 6.81
CA ALA A 609 -8.87 18.49 6.27
C ALA A 609 -9.89 18.74 7.39
N PHE A 610 -9.97 17.81 8.34
CA PHE A 610 -10.83 17.91 9.52
C PHE A 610 -10.54 19.20 10.31
N ARG A 611 -9.26 19.54 10.55
CA ARG A 611 -8.87 20.77 11.24
C ARG A 611 -9.31 22.04 10.50
N ARG A 612 -9.28 22.05 9.17
CA ARG A 612 -9.76 23.19 8.36
C ARG A 612 -11.28 23.36 8.45
N GLY A 613 -12.02 22.26 8.49
CA GLY A 613 -13.46 22.28 8.64
C GLY A 613 -14.08 20.90 8.45
N HIS A 614 -14.91 20.49 9.39
CA HIS A 614 -15.61 19.19 9.40
C HIS A 614 -17.09 19.35 9.73
N VAL A 615 -17.84 18.24 9.62
CA VAL A 615 -19.23 18.16 10.11
C VAL A 615 -19.25 18.47 11.62
N PRO A 616 -20.07 19.43 12.10
CA PRO A 616 -20.05 19.83 13.50
C PRO A 616 -20.24 18.67 14.47
N GLY A 617 -19.46 18.63 15.55
CA GLY A 617 -19.51 17.56 16.53
C GLY A 617 -18.83 16.25 16.14
N ALA A 618 -18.27 16.14 14.92
CA ALA A 618 -17.61 14.90 14.50
C ALA A 618 -16.29 14.66 15.25
N TRP A 619 -15.92 13.37 15.32
CA TRP A 619 -14.66 12.87 15.84
C TRP A 619 -13.80 12.40 14.68
N PHE A 620 -12.52 12.78 14.67
CA PHE A 620 -11.56 12.25 13.72
C PHE A 620 -10.85 11.02 14.30
N ALA A 621 -10.81 9.95 13.53
CA ALA A 621 -9.94 8.80 13.76
C ALA A 621 -9.50 8.23 12.42
N THR A 622 -8.28 7.69 12.35
CA THR A 622 -7.84 6.96 11.17
C THR A 622 -8.77 5.78 10.87
N PRO A 623 -8.96 5.39 9.59
CA PRO A 623 -9.90 4.35 9.20
C PRO A 623 -9.79 3.03 9.99
N GLU A 624 -8.58 2.59 10.30
CA GLU A 624 -8.30 1.37 11.06
C GLU A 624 -8.59 1.49 12.57
N LYS A 625 -8.64 2.72 13.10
CA LYS A 625 -8.94 3.03 14.51
C LYS A 625 -10.31 3.70 14.70
N VAL A 626 -11.18 3.68 13.69
CA VAL A 626 -12.53 4.28 13.75
C VAL A 626 -13.37 3.77 14.93
N VAL A 627 -13.09 2.57 15.44
CA VAL A 627 -13.76 1.99 16.61
C VAL A 627 -13.63 2.85 17.87
N LEU A 628 -12.58 3.68 17.98
CA LEU A 628 -12.38 4.59 19.11
C LEU A 628 -13.50 5.65 19.22
N VAL A 629 -14.20 5.95 18.12
CA VAL A 629 -15.35 6.87 18.15
C VAL A 629 -16.51 6.28 18.96
N LEU A 630 -16.62 4.95 19.05
CA LEU A 630 -17.67 4.29 19.83
C LEU A 630 -17.56 4.55 21.34
N GLU A 631 -16.34 4.83 21.84
CA GLU A 631 -16.09 5.15 23.25
C GLU A 631 -16.59 6.56 23.63
N HIS A 632 -16.84 7.40 22.63
CA HIS A 632 -17.25 8.79 22.77
C HIS A 632 -18.72 9.02 22.41
N GLY A 633 -19.40 7.99 21.89
CA GLY A 633 -20.82 8.02 21.55
C GLY A 633 -21.71 7.35 22.60
N GLY A 634 -23.00 7.68 22.59
CA GLY A 634 -24.00 6.96 23.39
C GLY A 634 -24.12 5.50 22.97
N ALA A 635 -24.50 4.60 23.88
CA ALA A 635 -24.63 3.17 23.60
C ALA A 635 -25.62 2.85 22.46
N GLU A 636 -26.67 3.66 22.33
CA GLU A 636 -27.73 3.52 21.32
C GLU A 636 -27.57 4.48 20.13
N ASP A 637 -26.46 5.23 20.06
CA ASP A 637 -26.23 6.19 18.98
C ASP A 637 -26.10 5.47 17.64
N ILE A 638 -26.73 6.07 16.61
CA ILE A 638 -26.42 5.78 15.21
C ILE A 638 -25.02 6.33 14.94
N ILE A 639 -24.15 5.51 14.36
CA ILE A 639 -22.80 5.94 13.98
C ILE A 639 -22.82 6.34 12.52
N VAL A 640 -22.41 7.56 12.20
CA VAL A 640 -22.30 8.04 10.82
C VAL A 640 -20.85 8.28 10.48
N VAL A 641 -20.32 7.52 9.52
CA VAL A 641 -18.96 7.69 9.01
C VAL A 641 -18.98 8.65 7.83
N THR A 642 -18.03 9.58 7.77
CA THR A 642 -17.83 10.52 6.66
C THR A 642 -16.38 10.51 6.18
N SER A 643 -16.18 10.93 4.94
CA SER A 643 -14.90 11.18 4.29
C SER A 643 -15.07 12.28 3.24
N SER A 644 -14.04 12.71 2.51
CA SER A 644 -14.18 13.79 1.50
C SER A 644 -15.35 13.58 0.53
N ASP A 645 -15.42 12.44 -0.13
CA ASP A 645 -16.43 12.10 -1.14
C ASP A 645 -17.43 11.01 -0.69
N GLY A 646 -17.23 10.43 0.49
CA GLY A 646 -18.05 9.35 1.04
C GLY A 646 -17.63 7.94 0.62
N VAL A 647 -16.67 7.78 -0.31
CA VAL A 647 -16.24 6.47 -0.82
C VAL A 647 -15.49 5.68 0.26
N LEU A 648 -14.49 6.30 0.89
CA LEU A 648 -13.76 5.67 2.00
C LEU A 648 -14.71 5.40 3.18
N ALA A 649 -15.58 6.37 3.50
CA ALA A 649 -16.56 6.22 4.56
C ALA A 649 -17.46 5.00 4.38
N GLN A 650 -17.89 4.68 3.16
CA GLN A 650 -18.71 3.50 2.89
C GLN A 650 -17.98 2.19 3.19
N ALA A 651 -16.71 2.08 2.78
CA ALA A 651 -15.90 0.91 3.07
C ALA A 651 -15.67 0.72 4.58
N VAL A 652 -15.33 1.81 5.26
CA VAL A 652 -15.08 1.81 6.72
C VAL A 652 -16.37 1.54 7.50
N ALA A 653 -17.49 2.15 7.10
CA ALA A 653 -18.80 1.93 7.73
C ALA A 653 -19.26 0.47 7.60
N ALA A 654 -19.07 -0.15 6.44
CA ALA A 654 -19.41 -1.56 6.21
C ALA A 654 -18.64 -2.50 7.15
N GLU A 655 -17.33 -2.28 7.30
CA GLU A 655 -16.49 -3.09 8.19
C GLU A 655 -16.84 -2.83 9.67
N LEU A 656 -17.01 -1.58 10.08
CA LEU A 656 -17.38 -1.22 11.44
C LEU A 656 -18.76 -1.79 11.82
N ARG A 657 -19.74 -1.77 10.90
CA ARG A 657 -21.07 -2.38 11.10
C ARG A 657 -20.93 -3.87 11.38
N ARG A 658 -20.10 -4.55 10.61
CA ARG A 658 -19.86 -6.00 10.71
C ARG A 658 -19.19 -6.40 12.03
N THR A 659 -18.24 -5.60 12.53
CA THR A 659 -17.46 -5.94 13.72
C THR A 659 -18.11 -5.46 15.03
N SER A 660 -18.81 -4.33 15.01
CA SER A 660 -19.40 -3.74 16.23
C SER A 660 -20.86 -4.15 16.47
N GLY A 661 -21.60 -4.56 15.44
CA GLY A 661 -23.05 -4.80 15.52
C GLY A 661 -23.89 -3.54 15.74
N ARG A 662 -23.29 -2.34 15.71
CA ARG A 662 -23.98 -1.05 15.86
C ARG A 662 -24.72 -0.66 14.57
N ASP A 663 -25.70 0.25 14.66
CA ASP A 663 -26.27 0.88 13.46
C ASP A 663 -25.28 1.91 12.89
N VAL A 664 -24.45 1.45 11.96
CA VAL A 664 -23.47 2.27 11.26
C VAL A 664 -23.95 2.61 9.85
N ARG A 665 -23.82 3.87 9.46
CA ARG A 665 -24.20 4.45 8.16
C ARG A 665 -23.06 5.28 7.58
N ALA A 666 -23.05 5.50 6.26
CA ALA A 666 -22.10 6.40 5.61
C ALA A 666 -22.78 7.68 5.11
N LEU A 667 -22.12 8.83 5.25
CA LEU A 667 -22.61 10.10 4.72
C LEU A 667 -22.50 10.10 3.20
N LEU A 668 -23.64 10.17 2.51
CA LEU A 668 -23.69 10.19 1.06
C LEU A 668 -22.97 11.44 0.52
N GLY A 669 -22.01 11.24 -0.38
CA GLY A 669 -21.21 12.34 -0.96
C GLY A 669 -20.26 13.03 0.03
N GLY A 670 -20.16 12.53 1.26
CA GLY A 670 -19.18 12.94 2.25
C GLY A 670 -19.21 14.42 2.64
N ASN A 671 -18.06 14.90 3.11
CA ASN A 671 -17.81 16.27 3.52
C ASN A 671 -17.99 17.26 2.36
N ALA A 672 -17.64 16.86 1.13
CA ALA A 672 -17.80 17.69 -0.05
C ALA A 672 -19.27 18.02 -0.33
N ARG A 673 -20.17 17.02 -0.24
CA ARG A 673 -21.62 17.26 -0.39
C ARG A 673 -22.17 18.10 0.76
N TRP A 674 -21.73 17.83 1.99
CA TRP A 674 -22.12 18.64 3.16
C TRP A 674 -21.83 20.12 2.95
N GLN A 675 -20.60 20.44 2.50
CA GLN A 675 -20.16 21.80 2.18
C GLN A 675 -20.92 22.39 0.99
N ALA A 676 -21.13 21.62 -0.08
CA ALA A 676 -21.85 22.07 -1.27
C ALA A 676 -23.31 22.45 -0.99
N LEU A 677 -23.92 21.86 0.05
CA LEU A 677 -25.26 22.21 0.53
C LEU A 677 -25.30 23.43 1.46
N GLY A 678 -24.14 24.05 1.75
CA GLY A 678 -24.04 25.20 2.64
C GLY A 678 -24.37 24.88 4.11
N LEU A 679 -24.24 23.61 4.52
CA LEU A 679 -24.44 23.22 5.91
C LEU A 679 -23.29 23.72 6.79
N PRO A 680 -23.53 23.97 8.10
CA PRO A 680 -22.50 24.51 8.99
C PRO A 680 -21.27 23.60 9.07
N VAL A 681 -20.08 24.19 9.11
CA VAL A 681 -18.82 23.47 9.33
C VAL A 681 -18.15 23.96 10.60
N GLU A 682 -17.49 23.06 11.32
CA GLU A 682 -16.74 23.38 12.53
C GLU A 682 -15.23 23.28 12.25
N PRO A 683 -14.43 24.32 12.50
CA PRO A 683 -12.97 24.23 12.42
C PRO A 683 -12.39 23.62 13.70
N ALA A 684 -11.26 22.91 13.59
CA ALA A 684 -10.55 22.28 14.72
C ALA A 684 -9.15 22.90 14.91
N GLY A 685 -9.10 24.23 15.10
CA GLY A 685 -7.85 24.94 15.39
C GLY A 685 -7.25 24.57 16.75
N ALA A 686 -5.95 24.80 16.94
CA ALA A 686 -5.25 24.51 18.19
C ALA A 686 -5.92 25.21 19.40
N GLY A 687 -6.08 24.49 20.52
CA GLY A 687 -6.70 25.02 21.74
C GLY A 687 -8.24 25.03 21.73
N THR A 688 -8.90 24.59 20.66
CA THR A 688 -10.36 24.45 20.60
C THR A 688 -10.83 23.11 21.19
N ALA A 689 -12.09 23.03 21.62
CA ALA A 689 -12.70 21.77 22.02
C ALA A 689 -12.75 20.76 20.85
N ALA A 690 -12.91 21.24 19.62
CA ALA A 690 -12.89 20.41 18.42
C ALA A 690 -11.52 19.75 18.17
N ALA A 691 -10.41 20.39 18.55
CA ALA A 691 -9.08 19.78 18.43
C ALA A 691 -8.91 18.55 19.34
N ALA A 692 -9.60 18.51 20.49
CA ALA A 692 -9.61 17.33 21.37
C ALA A 692 -10.37 16.13 20.77
N ARG A 693 -11.11 16.32 19.66
CA ARG A 693 -11.82 15.24 18.97
C ARG A 693 -10.99 14.56 17.88
N VAL A 694 -9.68 14.83 17.81
CA VAL A 694 -8.72 14.13 16.95
C VAL A 694 -8.10 12.98 17.75
N LEU A 695 -8.69 11.79 17.65
CA LEU A 695 -8.37 10.63 18.51
C LEU A 695 -7.04 9.96 18.20
N THR A 696 -6.54 10.12 16.97
CA THR A 696 -5.35 9.42 16.45
C THR A 696 -4.18 10.38 16.19
N GLY A 697 -4.29 11.63 16.63
CA GLY A 697 -3.25 12.64 16.47
C GLY A 697 -2.86 12.85 15.00
N ASP A 698 -1.58 12.66 14.71
CA ASP A 698 -0.95 12.87 13.39
C ASP A 698 -0.53 11.52 12.75
N GLU A 699 -1.24 10.44 13.04
CA GLU A 699 -0.93 9.13 12.44
C GLU A 699 -1.25 9.07 10.94
N ASP A 700 -2.24 9.82 10.46
CA ASP A 700 -2.70 9.81 9.07
C ASP A 700 -1.84 10.62 8.10
N ALA A 701 -1.11 11.61 8.58
CA ALA A 701 -0.44 12.57 7.72
C ALA A 701 0.92 13.01 8.25
N TRP A 702 1.88 13.16 7.34
CA TRP A 702 3.11 13.90 7.61
C TRP A 702 2.80 15.41 7.62
N TYR A 703 3.24 16.11 8.67
CA TYR A 703 3.02 17.55 8.81
C TYR A 703 4.14 18.34 8.14
N SER A 704 3.79 18.99 7.04
CA SER A 704 4.69 19.92 6.35
C SER A 704 5.12 21.06 7.26
N ALA A 705 6.39 21.46 7.21
CA ALA A 705 6.91 22.56 8.03
C ALA A 705 6.10 23.86 7.85
N TYR A 706 5.53 24.09 6.66
CA TYR A 706 4.67 25.25 6.37
C TYR A 706 3.35 25.26 7.14
N ALA A 707 2.92 24.12 7.71
CA ALA A 707 1.68 24.02 8.48
C ALA A 707 1.82 24.57 9.91
N TYR A 708 3.03 24.86 10.39
CA TYR A 708 3.25 25.43 11.72
C TYR A 708 3.06 26.95 11.71
N GLU A 709 2.13 27.42 12.54
CA GLU A 709 1.85 28.85 12.72
C GLU A 709 2.99 29.59 13.46
N ASP A 710 3.58 28.94 14.47
CA ASP A 710 4.72 29.50 15.21
C ASP A 710 5.95 29.56 14.30
N GLU A 711 6.48 30.77 14.12
CA GLU A 711 7.58 31.01 13.17
C GLU A 711 8.86 30.27 13.58
N ASN A 712 9.18 30.23 14.87
CA ASN A 712 10.41 29.59 15.34
C ASN A 712 10.34 28.08 15.14
N ARG A 713 9.21 27.46 15.48
CA ARG A 713 8.95 26.05 15.21
C ARG A 713 9.02 25.77 13.72
N ARG A 714 8.33 26.55 12.89
CA ARG A 714 8.37 26.40 11.43
C ARG A 714 9.80 26.44 10.88
N LYS A 715 10.63 27.39 11.32
CA LYS A 715 12.05 27.48 10.90
C LYS A 715 12.86 26.27 11.37
N ALA A 716 12.66 25.82 12.61
CA ALA A 716 13.33 24.63 13.13
C ALA A 716 12.98 23.37 12.32
N GLU A 717 11.71 23.19 11.96
CA GLU A 717 11.23 22.06 11.16
C GLU A 717 11.75 22.13 9.70
N MET A 718 11.85 23.32 9.12
CA MET A 718 12.50 23.51 7.81
C MET A 718 13.99 23.14 7.86
N HIS A 719 14.73 23.58 8.88
CA HIS A 719 16.13 23.19 9.05
C HIS A 719 16.29 21.68 9.24
N ALA A 720 15.42 21.04 10.05
CA ALA A 720 15.43 19.60 10.24
C ALA A 720 15.19 18.84 8.93
N TYR A 721 14.22 19.29 8.12
CA TYR A 721 13.93 18.70 6.82
C TYR A 721 15.10 18.81 5.84
N LEU A 722 15.71 19.99 5.71
CA LEU A 722 16.83 20.21 4.78
C LEU A 722 18.07 19.41 5.21
N ASN A 723 18.38 19.37 6.51
CA ASN A 723 19.49 18.56 7.03
C ASN A 723 19.26 17.06 6.80
N TRP A 724 18.01 16.61 6.92
CA TRP A 724 17.63 15.24 6.62
C TRP A 724 17.83 14.91 5.13
N GLU A 725 17.35 15.74 4.19
CA GLU A 725 17.54 15.52 2.74
C GLU A 725 19.03 15.36 2.40
N ILE A 726 19.87 16.27 2.88
CA ILE A 726 21.32 16.25 2.62
C ILE A 726 21.97 14.95 3.16
N GLY A 727 21.51 14.45 4.31
CA GLY A 727 22.02 13.22 4.91
C GLY A 727 21.58 11.92 4.22
N LEU A 728 20.64 11.98 3.26
CA LEU A 728 20.13 10.78 2.58
C LEU A 728 21.18 10.08 1.72
N VAL A 729 22.16 10.81 1.16
CA VAL A 729 23.19 10.23 0.29
C VAL A 729 24.02 9.20 1.06
N ASP A 730 24.60 9.61 2.19
CA ASP A 730 25.39 8.72 3.05
C ASP A 730 24.55 7.53 3.55
N GLN A 731 23.26 7.74 3.79
CA GLN A 731 22.37 6.67 4.22
C GLN A 731 22.07 5.67 3.09
N LEU A 732 21.85 6.14 1.86
CA LEU A 732 21.68 5.28 0.70
C LEU A 732 22.95 4.45 0.41
N GLU A 733 24.13 5.05 0.56
CA GLU A 733 25.40 4.34 0.36
C GLU A 733 25.54 3.17 1.35
N ARG A 734 25.09 3.35 2.60
CA ARG A 734 25.05 2.26 3.60
C ARG A 734 23.99 1.20 3.29
N ASP A 735 22.84 1.59 2.75
CA ASP A 735 21.77 0.65 2.39
C ASP A 735 22.14 -0.21 1.16
N GLY A 736 22.65 0.43 0.10
CA GLY A 736 23.16 -0.22 -1.10
C GLY A 736 22.11 -0.78 -2.08
N ASP A 737 20.80 -0.64 -1.85
CA ASP A 737 19.80 -1.28 -2.71
C ASP A 737 19.20 -0.37 -3.81
N LEU A 738 19.50 0.94 -3.83
CA LEU A 738 19.00 1.86 -4.87
C LEU A 738 19.85 1.75 -6.14
N PRO A 739 19.29 1.24 -7.27
CA PRO A 739 20.07 0.98 -8.47
C PRO A 739 20.22 2.26 -9.32
N VAL A 740 20.93 3.25 -8.80
CA VAL A 740 21.19 4.50 -9.52
C VAL A 740 22.22 4.25 -10.63
N ARG A 741 21.88 4.67 -11.85
CA ARG A 741 22.74 4.67 -13.04
C ARG A 741 22.62 6.02 -13.72
N LEU A 742 23.32 7.02 -13.21
CA LEU A 742 23.30 8.35 -13.80
C LEU A 742 24.01 8.37 -15.15
N VAL A 743 23.38 9.05 -16.09
CA VAL A 743 23.98 9.37 -17.38
C VAL A 743 24.55 10.77 -17.29
N ASP A 744 25.86 10.92 -17.51
CA ASP A 744 26.48 12.23 -17.68
C ASP A 744 26.22 12.72 -19.10
N TYR A 745 25.43 13.80 -19.23
CA TYR A 745 25.08 14.37 -20.53
C TYR A 745 26.14 15.31 -21.10
N GLN A 746 27.18 15.65 -20.33
CA GLN A 746 28.27 16.54 -20.75
C GLN A 746 29.49 15.79 -21.28
N GLN A 747 29.65 14.50 -20.98
CA GLN A 747 30.73 13.65 -21.51
C GLN A 747 30.26 12.85 -22.73
N GLY A 748 30.67 13.31 -23.92
CA GLY A 748 30.23 12.83 -25.24
C GLY A 748 30.29 11.32 -25.46
#